data_AF-A0A2P6VNC0-F1
#
_entry.id   AF-A0A2P6VNC0-F1
#
_cell.length_a   1.000
_cell.length_b   1.000
_cell.length_c   1.000
_cell.angle_alpha   90.00
_cell.angle_beta   90.00
_cell.angle_gamma   90.00
#
_symmetry.space_group_name_H-M   'P 1'
#
loop_
_entity.id
_entity.type
_entity.pdbx_description
1 polymer ?
#
loop_
_entity_poly.entity_id
_entity_poly.type
_entity_poly.pdbx_seq_one_letter_code
_entity_poly.pdbx_strand_id
1 'polypeptide(L)'
;MRVQDATGSNFDLQQRCTAQQQQIAALRAELEATQQRATAAEARGSTAAEHAAALQQEVERRRSVHSDGVESVTRLQVVSQVQRQENEELRQHVRQLSEAWEQENAAVGRLQQQLREALGAAGSHKAAVEARLRQAEVEWQQQLAEARERAKQAEAELSSRCQMLSIEKVAHEQAANRATAEQRAAEARCEAAEARCRQLAAELGDASGAAAQVQAARQQAEAAAEAARSLRRQLLEREARCEELEGALRGEQERRHSQAARAATAEVAQAGLGSHVKATHARLQQLQDQLGAAKQEVQQLQARNDELHQAHLASSSGFEAQVSGLQSELAGVRAERDTLRQHYAKASADLDAHLAAAGQQRQRSAALQQAERELRSALEAQQAAAAEAGRQAAALQGHCQALEARTAQLEGELVEAKQRAAAAEDRLAKAGRPGAPSLQDVVGGLRQELQERDLQLMQMHEDVSRERQKVQELQKQVLDQAMELDEMQRDSSDTFALRQQVSAAQQAEAHLRKEVGQLRQQLGAASAAASGGSVDGDGGDFSPRGSVRSIGSAASPSRSVSRMGAVAALQARLDAACRDLSAAQEEIARLSADRDRLRDELDARDTEAMRLQGELSMLQRQMADEQNWLSPLPDPYG
;
A
#
# COMPACT_ATOMS: atom_id res chain seq x y z
N MET A 1 -61.68 96.22 15.67
CA MET A 1 -62.61 96.91 16.60
C MET A 1 -62.08 97.13 18.03
N ARG A 2 -60.79 96.92 18.33
CA ARG A 2 -60.13 97.41 19.58
C ARG A 2 -59.13 98.55 19.34
N VAL A 3 -59.22 99.19 18.17
CA VAL A 3 -58.30 100.26 17.72
C VAL A 3 -58.95 101.65 17.77
N GLN A 4 -60.29 101.74 17.86
CA GLN A 4 -61.02 103.00 18.00
C GLN A 4 -61.23 103.45 19.46
N ASP A 5 -61.14 102.55 20.45
CA ASP A 5 -61.18 102.93 21.87
C ASP A 5 -59.80 103.37 22.42
N ALA A 6 -58.73 103.19 21.64
CA ALA A 6 -57.35 103.51 22.06
C ALA A 6 -56.92 104.97 21.74
N THR A 7 -57.65 105.67 20.87
CA THR A 7 -57.33 107.05 20.47
C THR A 7 -58.00 108.10 21.36
N GLY A 8 -59.19 107.81 21.90
CA GLY A 8 -59.89 108.69 22.86
C GLY A 8 -59.19 108.80 24.22
N SER A 9 -58.59 107.70 24.70
CA SER A 9 -57.85 107.68 25.97
C SER A 9 -56.51 108.44 25.93
N ASN A 10 -55.97 108.75 24.74
CA ASN A 10 -54.65 109.36 24.58
C ASN A 10 -54.69 110.90 24.68
N PHE A 11 -55.81 111.50 24.26
CA PHE A 11 -56.01 112.96 24.27
C PHE A 11 -56.25 113.53 25.70
N ASP A 12 -57.02 112.82 26.53
CA ASP A 12 -57.33 113.24 27.90
C ASP A 12 -56.14 113.11 28.87
N LEU A 13 -55.17 112.26 28.56
CA LEU A 13 -53.93 112.13 29.32
C LEU A 13 -52.95 113.28 29.03
N GLN A 14 -52.97 113.81 27.80
CA GLN A 14 -52.03 114.83 27.35
C GLN A 14 -52.31 116.23 27.93
N GLN A 15 -53.58 116.57 28.21
CA GLN A 15 -53.93 117.84 28.88
C GLN A 15 -53.60 117.88 30.39
N ARG A 16 -53.56 116.72 31.05
CA ARG A 16 -53.26 116.64 32.49
C ARG A 16 -51.75 116.74 32.78
N CYS A 17 -50.90 116.36 31.83
CA CYS A 17 -49.44 116.47 31.93
C CYS A 17 -48.91 117.92 31.92
N THR A 18 -49.47 118.81 31.10
CA THR A 18 -48.94 120.18 30.93
C THR A 18 -49.16 121.08 32.15
N ALA A 19 -50.24 120.86 32.92
CA ALA A 19 -50.54 121.66 34.12
C ALA A 19 -49.67 121.31 35.34
N GLN A 20 -49.21 120.06 35.46
CA GLN A 20 -48.36 119.63 36.58
C GLN A 20 -46.87 119.91 36.34
N GLN A 21 -46.42 119.98 35.08
CA GLN A 21 -45.02 120.23 34.71
C GLN A 21 -44.49 121.63 35.12
N GLN A 22 -45.34 122.65 35.27
CA GLN A 22 -44.91 123.99 35.69
C GLN A 22 -44.59 124.11 37.19
N GLN A 23 -45.16 123.25 38.04
CA GLN A 23 -44.94 123.28 39.50
C GLN A 23 -43.74 122.43 39.94
N ILE A 24 -43.39 121.40 39.15
CA ILE A 24 -42.28 120.48 39.41
C ILE A 24 -40.91 121.12 39.09
N ALA A 25 -40.86 122.07 38.14
CA ALA A 25 -39.61 122.73 37.73
C ALA A 25 -38.92 123.56 38.83
N ALA A 26 -39.67 124.12 39.80
CA ALA A 26 -39.10 124.91 40.90
C ALA A 26 -38.45 124.05 41.99
N LEU A 27 -38.88 122.79 42.12
CA LEU A 27 -38.48 121.89 43.20
C LEU A 27 -37.37 120.90 42.76
N ARG A 28 -37.19 120.68 41.45
CA ARG A 28 -36.14 119.82 40.88
C ARG A 28 -34.72 120.43 40.90
N ALA A 29 -34.58 121.75 40.93
CA ALA A 29 -33.25 122.41 40.97
C ALA A 29 -32.46 122.11 42.26
N GLU A 30 -33.14 121.84 43.39
CA GLU A 30 -32.49 121.56 44.68
C GLU A 30 -32.18 120.07 44.89
N LEU A 31 -32.86 119.16 44.16
CA LEU A 31 -32.71 117.72 44.33
C LEU A 31 -31.59 117.13 43.44
N GLU A 32 -31.37 117.69 42.24
CA GLU A 32 -30.40 117.19 41.24
C GLU A 32 -28.93 117.25 41.70
N ALA A 33 -28.58 118.11 42.65
CA ALA A 33 -27.22 118.17 43.21
C ALA A 33 -26.86 116.93 44.06
N THR A 34 -27.86 116.18 44.55
CA THR A 34 -27.65 115.12 45.55
C THR A 34 -27.71 113.70 44.98
N GLN A 35 -28.23 113.53 43.77
CA GLN A 35 -28.55 112.20 43.20
C GLN A 35 -27.45 111.64 42.28
N GLN A 36 -26.49 112.46 41.83
CA GLN A 36 -25.37 112.02 40.97
C GLN A 36 -24.31 111.16 41.69
N ARG A 37 -24.40 110.97 43.01
CA ARG A 37 -23.39 110.22 43.79
C ARG A 37 -23.77 108.77 44.11
N ALA A 38 -25.00 108.35 43.86
CA ALA A 38 -25.49 107.02 44.26
C ALA A 38 -25.42 105.95 43.16
N THR A 39 -25.37 106.34 41.88
CA THR A 39 -25.48 105.43 40.72
C THR A 39 -24.17 104.74 40.32
N ALA A 40 -23.06 104.97 41.04
CA ALA A 40 -21.78 104.33 40.76
C ALA A 40 -21.55 102.99 41.50
N ALA A 41 -22.45 102.59 42.41
CA ALA A 41 -22.18 101.49 43.36
C ALA A 41 -22.74 100.11 42.95
N GLU A 42 -23.72 100.01 42.05
CA GLU A 42 -24.42 98.74 41.76
C GLU A 42 -23.80 97.93 40.60
N ALA A 43 -22.82 98.48 39.88
CA ALA A 43 -22.23 97.84 38.70
C ALA A 43 -21.18 96.74 38.98
N ARG A 44 -20.92 96.34 40.23
CA ARG A 44 -19.81 95.42 40.59
C ARG A 44 -20.22 94.04 41.09
N GLY A 45 -21.51 93.71 41.11
CA GLY A 45 -22.01 92.45 41.66
C GLY A 45 -22.16 91.28 40.67
N SER A 46 -22.16 91.52 39.35
CA SER A 46 -22.60 90.50 38.38
C SER A 46 -21.50 89.60 37.83
N THR A 47 -20.21 89.90 38.03
CA THR A 47 -19.10 89.19 37.40
C THR A 47 -18.54 88.00 38.20
N ALA A 48 -19.01 87.77 39.43
CA ALA A 48 -18.50 86.66 40.27
C ALA A 48 -19.25 85.33 40.07
N ALA A 49 -20.46 85.35 39.49
CA ALA A 49 -21.28 84.15 39.32
C ALA A 49 -20.90 83.31 38.09
N GLU A 50 -20.30 83.93 37.07
CA GLU A 50 -20.01 83.27 35.78
C GLU A 50 -18.74 82.40 35.81
N HIS A 51 -17.81 82.64 36.75
CA HIS A 51 -16.56 81.86 36.85
C HIS A 51 -16.70 80.52 37.60
N ALA A 52 -17.70 80.36 38.46
CA ALA A 52 -17.90 79.13 39.23
C ALA A 52 -18.48 77.98 38.37
N ALA A 53 -19.31 78.29 37.38
CA ALA A 53 -19.95 77.29 36.52
C ALA A 53 -18.98 76.66 35.49
N ALA A 54 -17.96 77.41 35.06
CA ALA A 54 -17.00 76.95 34.04
C ALA A 54 -16.00 75.90 34.59
N LEU A 55 -15.72 75.89 35.89
CA LEU A 55 -14.74 74.97 36.50
C LEU A 55 -15.30 73.57 36.76
N GLN A 56 -16.61 73.40 36.91
CA GLN A 56 -17.23 72.09 37.15
C GLN A 56 -17.31 71.21 35.89
N GLN A 57 -17.52 71.80 34.70
CA GLN A 57 -17.57 71.06 33.43
C GLN A 57 -16.21 70.48 32.99
N GLU A 58 -15.10 71.11 33.35
CA GLU A 58 -13.75 70.67 32.97
C GLU A 58 -13.27 69.45 33.77
N VAL A 59 -13.81 69.25 35.00
CA VAL A 59 -13.47 68.11 35.87
C VAL A 59 -14.13 66.82 35.42
N GLU A 60 -15.37 66.89 34.91
CA GLU A 60 -16.11 65.71 34.43
C GLU A 60 -15.56 65.18 33.10
N ARG A 61 -15.09 66.08 32.22
CA ARG A 61 -14.49 65.69 30.93
C ARG A 61 -13.16 64.94 31.08
N ARG A 62 -12.46 65.10 32.20
CA ARG A 62 -11.16 64.45 32.46
C ARG A 62 -11.28 63.08 33.13
N ARG A 63 -12.42 62.77 33.77
CA ARG A 63 -12.68 61.44 34.33
C ARG A 63 -13.02 60.39 33.27
N SER A 64 -13.59 60.77 32.12
CA SER A 64 -13.93 59.83 31.05
C SER A 64 -12.72 59.31 30.26
N VAL A 65 -11.60 60.05 30.21
CA VAL A 65 -10.37 59.67 29.48
C VAL A 65 -9.56 58.60 30.23
N HIS A 66 -9.81 58.40 31.53
CA HIS A 66 -9.11 57.40 32.35
C HIS A 66 -9.68 55.97 32.21
N SER A 67 -10.88 55.83 31.64
CA SER A 67 -11.55 54.53 31.40
C SER A 67 -10.96 53.79 30.20
N ASP A 68 -10.60 54.50 29.13
CA ASP A 68 -10.18 53.90 27.86
C ASP A 68 -8.73 53.38 27.88
N GLY A 69 -7.90 53.88 28.82
CA GLY A 69 -6.51 53.42 28.99
C GLY A 69 -6.37 52.03 29.61
N VAL A 70 -7.33 51.61 30.44
CA VAL A 70 -7.27 50.31 31.14
C VAL A 70 -7.64 49.15 30.20
N GLU A 71 -8.55 49.36 29.25
CA GLU A 71 -8.92 48.35 28.24
C GLU A 71 -7.81 48.10 27.20
N SER A 72 -6.98 49.10 26.91
CA SER A 72 -5.82 49.00 26.01
C SER A 72 -4.75 48.03 26.54
N VAL A 73 -4.49 48.06 27.85
CA VAL A 73 -3.50 47.19 28.51
C VAL A 73 -3.96 45.73 28.53
N THR A 74 -5.26 45.47 28.70
CA THR A 74 -5.81 44.11 28.67
C THR A 74 -5.72 43.50 27.27
N ARG A 75 -5.96 44.27 26.21
CA ARG A 75 -5.84 43.80 24.81
C ARG A 75 -4.38 43.44 24.46
N LEU A 76 -3.40 44.21 24.93
CA LEU A 76 -1.98 43.90 24.71
C LEU A 76 -1.51 42.64 25.45
N GLN A 77 -2.05 42.35 26.64
CA GLN A 77 -1.77 41.10 27.35
C GLN A 77 -2.32 39.87 26.61
N VAL A 78 -3.53 39.97 26.04
CA VAL A 78 -4.13 38.88 25.24
C VAL A 78 -3.31 38.61 23.97
N VAL A 79 -2.87 39.65 23.26
CA VAL A 79 -2.01 39.48 22.06
C VAL A 79 -0.67 38.83 22.41
N SER A 80 -0.05 39.22 23.54
CA SER A 80 1.19 38.58 24.00
C SER A 80 1.01 37.11 24.38
N GLN A 81 -0.17 36.74 24.90
CA GLN A 81 -0.49 35.36 25.25
C GLN A 81 -0.74 34.49 24.01
N VAL A 82 -1.44 35.00 23.00
CA VAL A 82 -1.66 34.32 21.72
C VAL A 82 -0.32 34.08 21.00
N GLN A 83 0.55 35.09 20.94
CA GLN A 83 1.89 34.92 20.35
C GLN A 83 2.76 33.87 21.05
N ARG A 84 2.61 33.69 22.38
CA ARG A 84 3.32 32.62 23.10
C ARG A 84 2.77 31.24 22.76
N GLN A 85 1.45 31.11 22.60
CA GLN A 85 0.82 29.85 22.19
C GLN A 85 1.23 29.47 20.78
N GLU A 86 1.15 30.38 19.81
CA GLU A 86 1.57 30.14 18.43
C GLU A 86 3.07 29.77 18.34
N ASN A 87 3.94 30.40 19.13
CA ASN A 87 5.35 30.04 19.18
C ASN A 87 5.58 28.64 19.77
N GLU A 88 4.77 28.22 20.75
CA GLU A 88 4.89 26.89 21.34
C GLU A 88 4.37 25.80 20.38
N GLU A 89 3.29 26.08 19.64
CA GLU A 89 2.78 25.22 18.57
C GLU A 89 3.82 25.05 17.44
N LEU A 90 4.44 26.13 16.98
CA LEU A 90 5.52 26.07 15.98
C LEU A 90 6.70 25.23 16.48
N ARG A 91 7.09 25.35 17.76
CA ARG A 91 8.15 24.52 18.36
C ARG A 91 7.77 23.04 18.45
N GLN A 92 6.50 22.73 18.71
CA GLN A 92 6.01 21.36 18.70
C GLN A 92 6.02 20.79 17.27
N HIS A 93 5.62 21.58 16.29
CA HIS A 93 5.63 21.16 14.88
C HIS A 93 7.05 20.92 14.35
N VAL A 94 8.01 21.78 14.72
CA VAL A 94 9.43 21.56 14.40
C VAL A 94 9.95 20.26 15.04
N ARG A 95 9.59 19.98 16.31
CA ARG A 95 9.96 18.71 16.96
C ARG A 95 9.38 17.49 16.24
N GLN A 96 8.10 17.54 15.85
CA GLN A 96 7.44 16.46 15.10
C GLN A 96 8.11 16.21 13.73
N LEU A 97 8.47 17.28 13.02
CA LEU A 97 9.18 17.17 11.74
C LEU A 97 10.60 16.61 11.91
N SER A 98 11.31 16.99 12.98
CA SER A 98 12.62 16.41 13.31
C SER A 98 12.53 14.92 13.64
N GLU A 99 11.54 14.51 14.44
CA GLU A 99 11.31 13.09 14.77
C GLU A 99 10.95 12.26 13.54
N ALA A 100 10.09 12.79 12.65
CA ALA A 100 9.75 12.13 11.39
C ALA A 100 10.97 11.96 10.48
N TRP A 101 11.82 12.99 10.40
CA TRP A 101 13.06 12.93 9.63
C TRP A 101 14.07 11.91 10.20
N GLU A 102 14.20 11.82 11.53
CA GLU A 102 15.02 10.80 12.18
C GLU A 102 14.49 9.37 11.92
N GLN A 103 13.16 9.19 11.94
CA GLN A 103 12.52 7.91 11.63
C GLN A 103 12.75 7.48 10.16
N GLU A 104 12.64 8.42 9.21
CA GLU A 104 12.98 8.17 7.80
C GLU A 104 14.46 7.83 7.63
N ASN A 105 15.36 8.59 8.26
CA ASN A 105 16.80 8.28 8.22
C ASN A 105 17.12 6.89 8.80
N ALA A 106 16.47 6.50 9.89
CA ALA A 106 16.60 5.16 10.44
C ALA A 106 16.07 4.08 9.49
N ALA A 107 14.97 4.34 8.78
CA ALA A 107 14.44 3.44 7.75
C ALA A 107 15.39 3.30 6.56
N VAL A 108 15.99 4.39 6.10
CA VAL A 108 17.04 4.40 5.07
C VAL A 108 18.24 3.57 5.53
N GLY A 109 18.70 3.72 6.78
CA GLY A 109 19.78 2.91 7.34
C GLY A 109 19.48 1.41 7.33
N ARG A 110 18.25 1.01 7.70
CA ARG A 110 17.80 -0.39 7.65
C ARG A 110 17.76 -0.94 6.23
N LEU A 111 17.25 -0.18 5.27
CA LEU A 111 17.20 -0.58 3.87
C LEU A 111 18.60 -0.73 3.27
N GLN A 112 19.53 0.18 3.58
CA GLN A 112 20.93 0.07 3.16
C GLN A 112 21.61 -1.19 3.74
N GLN A 113 21.29 -1.55 4.98
CA GLN A 113 21.81 -2.77 5.60
C GLN A 113 21.23 -4.03 4.95
N GLN A 114 19.92 -4.08 4.71
CA GLN A 114 19.28 -5.18 3.97
C GLN A 114 19.85 -5.34 2.55
N LEU A 115 20.16 -4.23 1.87
CA LEU A 115 20.78 -4.26 0.55
C LEU A 115 22.19 -4.86 0.59
N ARG A 116 23.01 -4.50 1.60
CA ARG A 116 24.35 -5.08 1.79
C ARG A 116 24.30 -6.58 2.11
N GLU A 117 23.34 -7.00 2.93
CA GLU A 117 23.13 -8.41 3.27
C GLU A 117 22.66 -9.22 2.05
N ALA A 118 21.73 -8.69 1.26
CA ALA A 118 21.28 -9.30 0.01
C ALA A 118 22.40 -9.41 -1.03
N LEU A 119 23.26 -8.39 -1.13
CA LEU A 119 24.46 -8.40 -1.97
C LEU A 119 25.51 -9.41 -1.49
N GLY A 120 25.60 -9.68 -0.18
CA GLY A 120 26.47 -10.72 0.39
C GLY A 120 25.96 -12.15 0.16
N ALA A 121 24.64 -12.34 0.07
CA ALA A 121 24.01 -13.65 -0.10
C ALA A 121 23.88 -14.11 -1.57
N ALA A 122 23.87 -13.16 -2.52
CA ALA A 122 23.66 -13.46 -3.94
C ALA A 122 24.94 -13.95 -4.64
N GLY A 123 25.32 -15.19 -4.38
CA GLY A 123 26.24 -15.95 -5.24
C GLY A 123 25.58 -16.29 -6.59
N SER A 124 26.29 -15.97 -7.69
CA SER A 124 26.12 -16.45 -9.08
C SER A 124 25.01 -15.92 -10.01
N HIS A 125 24.13 -14.99 -9.63
CA HIS A 125 23.24 -14.29 -10.60
C HIS A 125 23.54 -12.78 -10.73
N LYS A 126 24.83 -12.47 -10.85
CA LYS A 126 25.43 -11.14 -10.64
C LYS A 126 24.90 -10.03 -11.57
N ALA A 127 24.75 -10.27 -12.86
CA ALA A 127 24.52 -9.19 -13.84
C ALA A 127 23.09 -8.61 -13.84
N ALA A 128 22.06 -9.45 -13.75
CA ALA A 128 20.66 -8.99 -13.76
C ALA A 128 20.25 -8.33 -12.44
N VAL A 129 20.81 -8.81 -11.32
CA VAL A 129 20.62 -8.23 -9.99
C VAL A 129 21.38 -6.91 -9.88
N GLU A 130 22.61 -6.82 -10.39
CA GLU A 130 23.35 -5.54 -10.47
C GLU A 130 22.61 -4.48 -11.30
N ALA A 131 21.99 -4.86 -12.42
CA ALA A 131 21.22 -3.91 -13.25
C ALA A 131 19.99 -3.36 -12.51
N ARG A 132 19.22 -4.22 -11.85
CA ARG A 132 18.05 -3.80 -11.05
C ARG A 132 18.44 -2.98 -9.83
N LEU A 133 19.56 -3.32 -9.19
CA LEU A 133 20.10 -2.55 -8.06
C LEU A 133 20.57 -1.17 -8.49
N ARG A 134 21.25 -1.04 -9.64
CA ARG A 134 21.63 0.27 -10.19
C ARG A 134 20.41 1.12 -10.53
N GLN A 135 19.36 0.52 -11.09
CA GLN A 135 18.13 1.26 -11.38
C GLN A 135 17.45 1.74 -10.09
N ALA A 136 17.33 0.86 -9.08
CA ALA A 136 16.79 1.24 -7.78
C ALA A 136 17.64 2.30 -7.07
N GLU A 137 18.97 2.26 -7.22
CA GLU A 137 19.87 3.28 -6.69
C GLU A 137 19.67 4.63 -7.37
N VAL A 138 19.46 4.68 -8.68
CA VAL A 138 19.15 5.91 -9.42
C VAL A 138 17.79 6.49 -9.00
N GLU A 139 16.75 5.65 -8.93
CA GLU A 139 15.41 6.06 -8.49
C GLU A 139 15.45 6.60 -7.05
N TRP A 140 16.23 5.95 -6.17
CA TRP A 140 16.41 6.41 -4.80
C TRP A 140 17.20 7.72 -4.71
N GLN A 141 18.27 7.88 -5.49
CA GLN A 141 19.02 9.15 -5.55
C GLN A 141 18.15 10.30 -6.04
N GLN A 142 17.24 10.02 -6.98
CA GLN A 142 16.27 11.00 -7.46
C GLN A 142 15.27 11.40 -6.36
N GLN A 143 14.70 10.43 -5.64
CA GLN A 143 13.82 10.70 -4.50
C GLN A 143 14.52 11.49 -3.40
N LEU A 144 15.78 11.19 -3.11
CA LEU A 144 16.58 11.92 -2.13
C LEU A 144 16.86 13.36 -2.57
N ALA A 145 17.12 13.58 -3.87
CA ALA A 145 17.28 14.92 -4.43
C ALA A 145 15.97 15.73 -4.33
N GLU A 146 14.82 15.13 -4.66
CA GLU A 146 13.51 15.77 -4.52
C GLU A 146 13.19 16.10 -3.06
N ALA A 147 13.47 15.20 -2.12
CA ALA A 147 13.28 15.45 -0.69
C ALA A 147 14.17 16.60 -0.19
N ARG A 148 15.43 16.68 -0.65
CA ARG A 148 16.33 17.80 -0.33
C ARG A 148 15.84 19.12 -0.88
N GLU A 149 15.30 19.15 -2.09
CA GLU A 149 14.73 20.39 -2.65
C GLU A 149 13.46 20.82 -1.89
N ARG A 150 12.59 19.88 -1.50
CA ARG A 150 11.42 20.20 -0.64
C ARG A 150 11.86 20.74 0.73
N ALA A 151 12.91 20.17 1.32
CA ALA A 151 13.45 20.66 2.59
C ALA A 151 14.01 22.10 2.46
N LYS A 152 14.75 22.39 1.38
CA LYS A 152 15.24 23.76 1.12
C LYS A 152 14.10 24.75 0.89
N GLN A 153 13.04 24.35 0.19
CA GLN A 153 11.85 25.18 -0.02
C GLN A 153 11.16 25.49 1.32
N ALA A 154 10.95 24.48 2.16
CA ALA A 154 10.40 24.66 3.50
C ALA A 154 11.27 25.55 4.39
N GLU A 155 12.60 25.41 4.32
CA GLU A 155 13.55 26.27 5.03
C GLU A 155 13.47 27.73 4.55
N ALA A 156 13.34 27.95 3.24
CA ALA A 156 13.18 29.29 2.67
C ALA A 156 11.85 29.93 3.09
N GLU A 157 10.75 29.17 3.11
CA GLU A 157 9.44 29.63 3.59
C GLU A 157 9.46 29.98 5.08
N LEU A 158 10.05 29.11 5.91
CA LEU A 158 10.22 29.38 7.34
C LEU A 158 11.10 30.59 7.59
N SER A 159 12.20 30.75 6.85
CA SER A 159 13.06 31.93 6.92
C SER A 159 12.31 33.21 6.55
N SER A 160 11.52 33.19 5.47
CA SER A 160 10.68 34.30 5.05
C SER A 160 9.63 34.65 6.12
N ARG A 161 8.97 33.65 6.71
CA ARG A 161 7.99 33.84 7.78
C ARG A 161 8.63 34.40 9.05
N CYS A 162 9.83 33.93 9.43
CA CYS A 162 10.60 34.49 10.54
C CYS A 162 11.01 35.95 10.29
N GLN A 163 11.37 36.30 9.05
CA GLN A 163 11.64 37.69 8.68
C GLN A 163 10.39 38.57 8.81
N MET A 164 9.22 38.10 8.37
CA MET A 164 7.96 38.84 8.57
C MET A 164 7.62 39.00 10.05
N LEU A 165 7.69 37.94 10.85
CA LEU A 165 7.43 38.00 12.29
C LEU A 165 8.42 38.94 13.02
N SER A 166 9.67 39.02 12.55
CA SER A 166 10.66 39.98 13.03
C SER A 166 10.23 41.42 12.74
N ILE A 167 9.76 41.70 11.52
CA ILE A 167 9.25 43.02 11.12
C ILE A 167 8.01 43.38 11.95
N GLU A 168 7.08 42.45 12.12
CA GLU A 168 5.88 42.64 12.94
C GLU A 168 6.24 42.88 14.42
N LYS A 169 7.19 42.12 14.98
CA LYS A 169 7.67 42.34 16.34
C LYS A 169 8.26 43.74 16.51
N VAL A 170 9.08 44.21 15.57
CA VAL A 170 9.64 45.57 15.61
C VAL A 170 8.54 46.62 15.49
N ALA A 171 7.53 46.39 14.65
CA ALA A 171 6.38 47.29 14.53
C ALA A 171 5.55 47.35 15.83
N HIS A 172 5.32 46.20 16.48
CA HIS A 172 4.63 46.14 17.77
C HIS A 172 5.45 46.78 18.90
N GLU A 173 6.76 46.57 18.92
CA GLU A 173 7.66 47.20 19.90
C GLU A 173 7.71 48.72 19.71
N GLN A 174 7.75 49.20 18.46
CA GLN A 174 7.62 50.63 18.15
C GLN A 174 6.26 51.20 18.57
N ALA A 175 5.17 50.46 18.36
CA ALA A 175 3.83 50.87 18.81
C ALA A 175 3.73 50.92 20.35
N ALA A 176 4.29 49.94 21.06
CA ALA A 176 4.35 49.92 22.52
C ALA A 176 5.22 51.06 23.08
N ASN A 177 6.35 51.36 22.44
CA ASN A 177 7.21 52.48 22.80
C ASN A 177 6.52 53.84 22.56
N ARG A 178 5.70 53.96 21.50
CA ARG A 178 4.87 55.16 21.28
C ARG A 178 3.78 55.28 22.34
N ALA A 179 3.07 54.20 22.65
CA ALA A 179 2.03 54.20 23.68
C ALA A 179 2.59 54.55 25.07
N THR A 180 3.76 54.03 25.43
CA THR A 180 4.43 54.38 26.71
C THR A 180 4.96 55.81 26.73
N ALA A 181 5.43 56.34 25.59
CA ALA A 181 5.79 57.76 25.48
C ALA A 181 4.57 58.68 25.61
N GLU A 182 3.44 58.31 24.99
CA GLU A 182 2.16 59.02 25.13
C GLU A 182 1.63 58.97 26.57
N GLN A 183 1.74 57.83 27.23
CA GLN A 183 1.41 57.66 28.65
C GLN A 183 2.27 58.59 29.53
N ARG A 184 3.60 58.59 29.37
CA ARG A 184 4.48 59.51 30.12
C ARG A 184 4.16 60.97 29.84
N ALA A 185 3.80 61.31 28.60
CA ALA A 185 3.38 62.66 28.24
C ALA A 185 2.01 63.03 28.84
N ALA A 186 1.13 62.06 29.09
CA ALA A 186 -0.15 62.26 29.77
C ALA A 186 0.04 62.37 31.29
N GLU A 187 0.90 61.55 31.89
CA GLU A 187 1.30 61.61 33.30
C GLU A 187 1.95 62.96 33.63
N ALA A 188 2.91 63.41 32.81
CA ALA A 188 3.52 64.74 32.98
C ALA A 188 2.51 65.90 32.87
N ARG A 189 1.48 65.76 32.02
CA ARG A 189 0.38 66.74 31.92
C ARG A 189 -0.52 66.72 33.16
N CYS A 190 -0.75 65.54 33.75
CA CYS A 190 -1.51 65.39 34.99
C CYS A 190 -0.74 65.97 36.18
N GLU A 191 0.56 65.68 36.31
CA GLU A 191 1.42 66.25 37.35
C GLU A 191 1.48 67.79 37.24
N ALA A 192 1.58 68.33 36.03
CA ALA A 192 1.53 69.77 35.79
C ALA A 192 0.16 70.38 36.17
N ALA A 193 -0.95 69.67 35.91
CA ALA A 193 -2.29 70.11 36.28
C ALA A 193 -2.52 70.05 37.81
N GLU A 194 -2.01 69.02 38.47
CA GLU A 194 -2.04 68.90 39.93
C GLU A 194 -1.20 69.97 40.62
N ALA A 195 0.00 70.27 40.10
CA ALA A 195 0.83 71.36 40.60
C ALA A 195 0.09 72.71 40.50
N ARG A 196 -0.65 72.94 39.41
CA ARG A 196 -1.48 74.15 39.21
C ARG A 196 -2.70 74.20 40.13
N CYS A 197 -3.33 73.05 40.41
CA CYS A 197 -4.43 72.96 41.39
C CYS A 197 -3.94 73.19 42.82
N ARG A 198 -2.73 72.73 43.16
CA ARG A 198 -2.08 73.01 44.46
C ARG A 198 -1.70 74.49 44.59
N GLN A 199 -1.29 75.15 43.49
CA GLN A 199 -1.09 76.60 43.44
C GLN A 199 -2.40 77.38 43.68
N LEU A 200 -3.49 77.01 43.00
CA LEU A 200 -4.81 77.65 43.19
C LEU A 200 -5.40 77.39 44.58
N ALA A 201 -5.15 76.22 45.18
CA ALA A 201 -5.55 75.93 46.56
C ALA A 201 -4.74 76.70 47.60
N ALA A 202 -3.46 77.00 47.32
CA ALA A 202 -2.65 77.89 48.14
C ALA A 202 -3.10 79.36 48.02
N GLU A 203 -3.51 79.81 46.83
CA GLU A 203 -4.05 81.17 46.59
C GLU A 203 -5.44 81.39 47.20
N LEU A 204 -6.23 80.33 47.43
CA LEU A 204 -7.53 80.39 48.11
C LEU A 204 -7.45 80.26 49.65
N GLY A 205 -6.28 79.93 50.20
CA GLY A 205 -6.03 79.84 51.65
C GLY A 205 -5.85 81.20 52.35
N ASP A 206 -5.57 82.28 51.60
CA ASP A 206 -5.23 83.61 52.13
C ASP A 206 -6.37 84.64 52.02
N ALA A 207 -7.64 84.21 52.07
CA ALA A 207 -8.79 85.12 52.02
C ALA A 207 -9.88 84.79 53.06
N SER A 208 -9.49 84.52 54.32
CA SER A 208 -10.42 84.29 55.45
C SER A 208 -10.32 85.37 56.54
N GLY A 209 -10.63 86.63 56.19
CA GLY A 209 -10.50 87.76 57.14
C GLY A 209 -11.55 88.87 57.09
N ALA A 210 -12.64 88.77 56.30
CA ALA A 210 -13.51 89.93 56.04
C ALA A 210 -15.02 89.65 56.13
N ALA A 211 -15.46 88.91 57.15
CA ALA A 211 -16.89 88.61 57.37
C ALA A 211 -17.51 89.23 58.65
N ALA A 212 -16.78 90.06 59.40
CA ALA A 212 -17.25 90.61 60.69
C ALA A 212 -17.34 92.14 60.78
N GLN A 213 -17.17 92.88 59.67
CA GLN A 213 -17.20 94.37 59.65
C GLN A 213 -18.33 94.99 58.79
N VAL A 214 -19.31 94.19 58.33
CA VAL A 214 -20.44 94.67 57.50
C VAL A 214 -21.73 94.92 58.31
N GLN A 215 -21.79 94.52 59.58
CA GLN A 215 -23.01 94.63 60.39
C GLN A 215 -23.12 95.91 61.24
N ALA A 216 -22.02 96.65 61.43
CA ALA A 216 -22.00 97.89 62.21
C ALA A 216 -22.22 99.18 61.38
N ALA A 217 -22.12 99.11 60.04
CA ALA A 217 -22.30 100.25 59.14
C ALA A 217 -23.78 100.50 58.71
N ARG A 218 -24.71 99.61 59.10
CA ARG A 218 -26.14 99.68 58.74
C ARG A 218 -26.98 100.60 59.64
N GLN A 219 -26.56 100.85 60.87
CA GLN A 219 -27.40 101.54 61.87
C GLN A 219 -27.16 103.06 61.99
N GLN A 220 -26.19 103.61 61.26
CA GLN A 220 -25.92 105.07 61.22
C GLN A 220 -26.40 105.75 59.92
N ALA A 221 -26.93 104.98 58.96
CA ALA A 221 -27.53 105.48 57.71
C ALA A 221 -29.02 105.86 57.85
N GLU A 222 -29.70 105.42 58.91
CA GLU A 222 -31.15 105.62 59.10
C GLU A 222 -31.51 107.00 59.67
N ALA A 223 -30.67 107.60 60.53
CA ALA A 223 -30.98 108.86 61.21
C ALA A 223 -30.83 110.13 60.33
N ALA A 224 -29.99 110.09 59.28
CA ALA A 224 -29.86 111.19 58.31
C ALA A 224 -30.89 111.11 57.17
N ALA A 225 -31.53 109.95 56.98
CA ALA A 225 -32.58 109.75 56.00
C ALA A 225 -33.93 110.38 56.44
N GLU A 226 -34.17 110.62 57.72
CA GLU A 226 -35.49 111.02 58.24
C GLU A 226 -35.85 112.50 58.03
N ALA A 227 -34.86 113.41 57.99
CA ALA A 227 -35.09 114.83 57.72
C ALA A 227 -35.24 115.15 56.21
N ALA A 228 -34.59 114.36 55.32
CA ALA A 228 -34.82 114.42 53.88
C ALA A 228 -36.15 113.76 53.45
N ARG A 229 -36.73 112.89 54.30
CA ARG A 229 -38.01 112.18 54.06
C ARG A 229 -39.24 113.08 54.20
N SER A 230 -39.23 114.18 54.98
CA SER A 230 -40.43 115.02 55.16
C SER A 230 -40.65 116.05 54.03
N LEU A 231 -39.58 116.61 53.45
CA LEU A 231 -39.66 117.48 52.27
C LEU A 231 -39.72 116.68 50.95
N ARG A 232 -39.12 115.47 50.88
CA ARG A 232 -39.37 114.51 49.78
C ARG A 232 -40.82 114.01 49.74
N ARG A 233 -41.54 113.87 50.86
CA ARG A 233 -42.94 113.35 50.82
C ARG A 233 -43.92 114.22 50.04
N GLN A 234 -43.84 115.54 50.17
CA GLN A 234 -44.78 116.47 49.52
C GLN A 234 -44.44 116.72 48.03
N LEU A 235 -43.17 116.49 47.65
CA LEU A 235 -42.67 116.52 46.28
C LEU A 235 -42.97 115.19 45.55
N LEU A 236 -42.72 114.06 46.23
CA LEU A 236 -42.99 112.70 45.73
C LEU A 236 -44.48 112.41 45.55
N GLU A 237 -45.39 112.93 46.37
CA GLU A 237 -46.84 112.73 46.14
C GLU A 237 -47.34 113.39 44.84
N ARG A 238 -46.65 114.45 44.36
CA ARG A 238 -47.03 115.16 43.14
C ARG A 238 -46.21 114.76 41.92
N GLU A 239 -44.95 114.37 42.09
CA GLU A 239 -44.15 113.76 41.04
C GLU A 239 -44.59 112.32 40.74
N ALA A 240 -45.00 111.51 41.73
CA ALA A 240 -45.49 110.14 41.51
C ALA A 240 -46.73 110.08 40.62
N ARG A 241 -47.64 111.07 40.71
CA ARG A 241 -48.85 111.13 39.87
C ARG A 241 -48.55 111.52 38.41
N CYS A 242 -47.48 112.26 38.16
CA CYS A 242 -47.00 112.55 36.80
C CYS A 242 -46.18 111.39 36.22
N GLU A 243 -45.32 110.78 37.03
CA GLU A 243 -44.44 109.69 36.60
C GLU A 243 -45.20 108.37 36.38
N GLU A 244 -46.31 108.11 37.09
CA GLU A 244 -47.19 106.96 36.79
C GLU A 244 -47.82 107.08 35.40
N LEU A 245 -48.24 108.28 34.99
CA LEU A 245 -48.92 108.51 33.72
C LEU A 245 -47.93 108.57 32.54
N GLU A 246 -46.76 109.18 32.73
CA GLU A 246 -45.70 109.22 31.71
C GLU A 246 -44.92 107.88 31.60
N GLY A 247 -44.78 107.15 32.71
CA GLY A 247 -44.18 105.82 32.77
C GLY A 247 -45.06 104.73 32.16
N ALA A 248 -46.38 104.80 32.34
CA ALA A 248 -47.33 103.90 31.66
C ALA A 248 -47.26 104.06 30.12
N LEU A 249 -47.10 105.31 29.65
CA LEU A 249 -47.03 105.62 28.21
C LEU A 249 -45.71 105.16 27.57
N ARG A 250 -44.56 105.39 28.24
CA ARG A 250 -43.24 104.90 27.75
C ARG A 250 -43.10 103.38 27.88
N GLY A 251 -43.62 102.79 28.96
CA GLY A 251 -43.61 101.34 29.17
C GLY A 251 -44.42 100.57 28.11
N GLU A 252 -45.54 101.11 27.63
CA GLU A 252 -46.29 100.53 26.49
C GLU A 252 -45.49 100.63 25.18
N GLN A 253 -44.79 101.73 24.94
CA GLN A 253 -44.02 101.94 23.71
C GLN A 253 -42.75 101.07 23.67
N GLU A 254 -42.02 100.92 24.77
CA GLU A 254 -40.82 100.08 24.86
C GLU A 254 -41.16 98.58 24.87
N ARG A 255 -42.28 98.17 25.46
CA ARG A 255 -42.77 96.78 25.37
C ARG A 255 -43.06 96.40 23.92
N ARG A 256 -43.64 97.29 23.11
CA ARG A 256 -43.87 97.05 21.67
C ARG A 256 -42.57 96.90 20.88
N HIS A 257 -41.56 97.73 21.15
CA HIS A 257 -40.27 97.65 20.46
C HIS A 257 -39.45 96.41 20.88
N SER A 258 -39.47 96.06 22.16
CA SER A 258 -38.80 94.85 22.69
C SER A 258 -39.48 93.57 22.20
N GLN A 259 -40.81 93.55 22.13
CA GLN A 259 -41.56 92.41 21.56
C GLN A 259 -41.30 92.26 20.05
N ALA A 260 -41.20 93.36 19.30
CA ALA A 260 -40.86 93.31 17.87
C ALA A 260 -39.43 92.81 17.62
N ALA A 261 -38.45 93.27 18.41
CA ALA A 261 -37.05 92.81 18.30
C ALA A 261 -36.87 91.34 18.71
N ARG A 262 -37.62 90.87 19.72
CA ARG A 262 -37.64 89.46 20.14
C ARG A 262 -38.35 88.56 19.14
N ALA A 263 -39.40 89.04 18.47
CA ALA A 263 -40.05 88.32 17.38
C ALA A 263 -39.11 88.16 16.17
N ALA A 264 -38.41 89.20 15.76
CA ALA A 264 -37.46 89.15 14.64
C ALA A 264 -36.25 88.22 14.89
N THR A 265 -35.72 88.20 16.12
CA THR A 265 -34.64 87.27 16.51
C THR A 265 -35.13 85.83 16.65
N ALA A 266 -36.37 85.63 17.10
CA ALA A 266 -37.00 84.31 17.13
C ALA A 266 -37.24 83.74 15.72
N GLU A 267 -37.63 84.56 14.74
CA GLU A 267 -37.82 84.13 13.35
C GLU A 267 -36.51 83.70 12.67
N VAL A 268 -35.41 84.45 12.90
CA VAL A 268 -34.07 84.08 12.38
C VAL A 268 -33.55 82.81 13.04
N ALA A 269 -33.75 82.64 14.35
CA ALA A 269 -33.41 81.41 15.06
C ALA A 269 -34.25 80.22 14.59
N GLN A 270 -35.54 80.42 14.31
CA GLN A 270 -36.45 79.39 13.79
C GLN A 270 -36.09 78.99 12.36
N ALA A 271 -35.64 79.93 11.51
CA ALA A 271 -35.12 79.63 10.18
C ALA A 271 -33.80 78.84 10.23
N GLY A 272 -32.87 79.22 11.12
CA GLY A 272 -31.61 78.50 11.33
C GLY A 272 -31.79 77.07 11.87
N LEU A 273 -32.71 76.90 12.83
CA LEU A 273 -33.12 75.57 13.31
C LEU A 273 -33.77 74.75 12.19
N GLY A 274 -34.60 75.37 11.35
CA GLY A 274 -35.20 74.72 10.17
C GLY A 274 -34.15 74.21 9.18
N SER A 275 -33.10 74.99 8.89
CA SER A 275 -32.00 74.54 8.02
C SER A 275 -31.17 73.43 8.64
N HIS A 276 -30.89 73.51 9.94
CA HIS A 276 -30.16 72.45 10.64
C HIS A 276 -30.95 71.14 10.69
N VAL A 277 -32.25 71.20 10.98
CA VAL A 277 -33.12 70.01 10.99
C VAL A 277 -33.22 69.38 9.59
N LYS A 278 -33.30 70.19 8.52
CA LYS A 278 -33.26 69.68 7.15
C LYS A 278 -31.92 69.02 6.81
N ALA A 279 -30.81 69.63 7.21
CA ALA A 279 -29.47 69.09 6.98
C ALA A 279 -29.24 67.79 7.77
N THR A 280 -29.66 67.72 9.04
CA THR A 280 -29.56 66.50 9.85
C THR A 280 -30.48 65.41 9.33
N HIS A 281 -31.70 65.75 8.90
CA HIS A 281 -32.62 64.80 8.27
C HIS A 281 -32.07 64.23 6.95
N ALA A 282 -31.53 65.08 6.07
CA ALA A 282 -30.89 64.63 4.83
C ALA A 282 -29.67 63.74 5.12
N ARG A 283 -28.89 64.05 6.16
CA ARG A 283 -27.76 63.23 6.59
C ARG A 283 -28.21 61.89 7.16
N LEU A 284 -29.28 61.87 7.96
CA LEU A 284 -29.87 60.64 8.48
C LEU A 284 -30.41 59.76 7.34
N GLN A 285 -31.07 60.35 6.36
CA GLN A 285 -31.55 59.62 5.18
C GLN A 285 -30.37 59.03 4.39
N GLN A 286 -29.31 59.80 4.15
CA GLN A 286 -28.10 59.31 3.49
C GLN A 286 -27.47 58.14 4.25
N LEU A 287 -27.37 58.22 5.58
CA LEU A 287 -26.85 57.13 6.41
C LEU A 287 -27.78 55.91 6.40
N GLN A 288 -29.09 56.11 6.35
CA GLN A 288 -30.07 55.04 6.25
C GLN A 288 -29.98 54.31 4.89
N ASP A 289 -29.80 55.06 3.80
CA ASP A 289 -29.60 54.49 2.46
C ASP A 289 -28.26 53.74 2.38
N GLN A 290 -27.19 54.30 2.97
CA GLN A 290 -25.88 53.61 3.08
C GLN A 290 -25.97 52.33 3.91
N LEU A 291 -26.71 52.34 5.02
CA LEU A 291 -26.95 51.15 5.82
C LEU A 291 -27.79 50.12 5.05
N GLY A 292 -28.75 50.57 4.25
CA GLY A 292 -29.52 49.72 3.35
C GLY A 292 -28.65 49.02 2.30
N ALA A 293 -27.78 49.78 1.63
CA ALA A 293 -26.84 49.25 0.64
C ALA A 293 -25.85 48.27 1.27
N ALA A 294 -25.28 48.61 2.44
CA ALA A 294 -24.36 47.73 3.16
C ALA A 294 -25.03 46.42 3.59
N LYS A 295 -26.30 46.46 4.04
CA LYS A 295 -27.06 45.24 4.36
C LYS A 295 -27.30 44.36 3.13
N GLN A 296 -27.59 44.96 1.97
CA GLN A 296 -27.74 44.21 0.73
C GLN A 296 -26.41 43.57 0.29
N GLU A 297 -25.30 44.29 0.42
CA GLU A 297 -23.96 43.76 0.11
C GLU A 297 -23.59 42.59 1.02
N VAL A 298 -23.86 42.69 2.33
CA VAL A 298 -23.65 41.58 3.28
C VAL A 298 -24.51 40.37 2.91
N GLN A 299 -25.77 40.57 2.53
CA GLN A 299 -26.63 39.47 2.07
C GLN A 299 -26.13 38.82 0.78
N GLN A 300 -25.63 39.61 -0.17
CA GLN A 300 -25.04 39.09 -1.41
C GLN A 300 -23.75 38.30 -1.14
N LEU A 301 -22.89 38.80 -0.25
CA LEU A 301 -21.68 38.09 0.15
C LEU A 301 -21.99 36.80 0.90
N GLN A 302 -23.01 36.79 1.76
CA GLN A 302 -23.50 35.58 2.42
C GLN A 302 -24.00 34.56 1.41
N ALA A 303 -24.86 34.96 0.47
CA ALA A 303 -25.35 34.06 -0.59
C ALA A 303 -24.19 33.48 -1.43
N ARG A 304 -23.21 34.31 -1.81
CA ARG A 304 -22.03 33.86 -2.54
C ARG A 304 -21.15 32.91 -1.71
N ASN A 305 -21.05 33.14 -0.40
CA ASN A 305 -20.31 32.27 0.50
C ASN A 305 -20.99 30.91 0.64
N ASP A 306 -22.32 30.89 0.76
CA ASP A 306 -23.13 29.66 0.77
C ASP A 306 -22.99 28.89 -0.56
N GLU A 307 -23.02 29.57 -1.70
CA GLU A 307 -22.77 28.96 -3.02
C GLU A 307 -21.37 28.32 -3.12
N LEU A 308 -20.33 29.01 -2.63
CA LEU A 308 -18.97 28.48 -2.60
C LEU A 308 -18.85 27.29 -1.65
N HIS A 309 -19.49 27.33 -0.49
CA HIS A 309 -19.55 26.20 0.43
C HIS A 309 -20.27 24.99 -0.18
N GLN A 310 -21.38 25.19 -0.87
CA GLN A 310 -22.08 24.12 -1.59
C GLN A 310 -21.22 23.53 -2.71
N ALA A 311 -20.53 24.37 -3.49
CA ALA A 311 -19.62 23.91 -4.53
C ALA A 311 -18.44 23.10 -3.96
N HIS A 312 -17.89 23.51 -2.81
CA HIS A 312 -16.85 22.78 -2.10
C HIS A 312 -17.34 21.43 -1.55
N LEU A 313 -18.54 21.38 -0.98
CA LEU A 313 -19.13 20.12 -0.52
C LEU A 313 -19.38 19.15 -1.68
N ALA A 314 -19.88 19.67 -2.81
CA ALA A 314 -20.07 18.88 -4.02
C ALA A 314 -18.74 18.33 -4.55
N SER A 315 -17.69 19.15 -4.63
CA SER A 315 -16.37 18.69 -5.09
C SER A 315 -15.75 17.68 -4.11
N SER A 316 -15.85 17.91 -2.80
CA SER A 316 -15.38 16.97 -1.76
C SER A 316 -16.07 15.62 -1.90
N SER A 317 -17.39 15.60 -2.06
CA SER A 317 -18.14 14.34 -2.27
C SER A 317 -17.76 13.63 -3.56
N GLY A 318 -17.44 14.38 -4.63
CA GLY A 318 -16.93 13.84 -5.88
C GLY A 318 -15.56 13.18 -5.72
N PHE A 319 -14.64 13.82 -5.00
CA PHE A 319 -13.32 13.23 -4.71
C PHE A 319 -13.43 12.02 -3.78
N GLU A 320 -14.29 12.04 -2.76
CA GLU A 320 -14.55 10.88 -1.90
C GLU A 320 -15.08 9.67 -2.69
N ALA A 321 -15.99 9.91 -3.64
CA ALA A 321 -16.49 8.87 -4.54
C ALA A 321 -15.38 8.32 -5.46
N GLN A 322 -14.52 9.19 -6.01
CA GLN A 322 -13.38 8.76 -6.83
C GLN A 322 -12.37 7.95 -6.02
N VAL A 323 -12.03 8.38 -4.80
CA VAL A 323 -11.13 7.65 -3.90
C VAL A 323 -11.72 6.29 -3.54
N SER A 324 -13.03 6.22 -3.24
CA SER A 324 -13.72 4.96 -2.96
C SER A 324 -13.72 4.02 -4.18
N GLY A 325 -13.91 4.57 -5.38
CA GLY A 325 -13.81 3.83 -6.65
C GLY A 325 -12.42 3.23 -6.86
N LEU A 326 -11.37 4.04 -6.75
CA LEU A 326 -9.98 3.60 -6.88
C LEU A 326 -9.58 2.58 -5.80
N GLN A 327 -10.08 2.71 -4.57
CA GLN A 327 -9.86 1.73 -3.51
C GLN A 327 -10.51 0.37 -3.84
N SER A 328 -11.71 0.38 -4.42
CA SER A 328 -12.38 -0.84 -4.88
C SER A 328 -11.62 -1.50 -6.03
N GLU A 329 -11.16 -0.72 -7.01
CA GLU A 329 -10.34 -1.23 -8.12
C GLU A 329 -9.02 -1.82 -7.61
N LEU A 330 -8.34 -1.14 -6.70
CA LEU A 330 -7.11 -1.63 -6.07
C LEU A 330 -7.35 -2.95 -5.30
N ALA A 331 -8.48 -3.08 -4.62
CA ALA A 331 -8.87 -4.32 -3.96
C ALA A 331 -9.10 -5.46 -4.97
N GLY A 332 -9.76 -5.17 -6.10
CA GLY A 332 -9.93 -6.11 -7.22
C GLY A 332 -8.59 -6.60 -7.79
N VAL A 333 -7.69 -5.67 -8.12
CA VAL A 333 -6.34 -6.00 -8.64
C VAL A 333 -5.52 -6.82 -7.63
N ARG A 334 -5.65 -6.55 -6.33
CA ARG A 334 -4.99 -7.35 -5.28
C ARG A 334 -5.53 -8.79 -5.25
N ALA A 335 -6.84 -8.97 -5.35
CA ALA A 335 -7.47 -10.28 -5.40
C ALA A 335 -7.06 -11.08 -6.66
N GLU A 336 -7.00 -10.43 -7.83
CA GLU A 336 -6.51 -11.03 -9.07
C GLU A 336 -5.04 -11.46 -8.96
N ARG A 337 -4.18 -10.60 -8.42
CA ARG A 337 -2.77 -10.91 -8.15
C ARG A 337 -2.63 -12.13 -7.23
N ASP A 338 -3.42 -12.20 -6.17
CA ASP A 338 -3.34 -13.31 -5.21
C ASP A 338 -3.84 -14.61 -5.83
N THR A 339 -4.86 -14.56 -6.69
CA THR A 339 -5.32 -15.69 -7.50
C THR A 339 -4.24 -16.17 -8.47
N LEU A 340 -3.57 -15.26 -9.19
CA LEU A 340 -2.45 -15.59 -10.07
C LEU A 340 -1.27 -16.21 -9.32
N ARG A 341 -0.96 -15.72 -8.10
CA ARG A 341 0.07 -16.31 -7.24
C ARG A 341 -0.28 -17.75 -6.83
N GLN A 342 -1.54 -18.02 -6.49
CA GLN A 342 -1.99 -19.37 -6.17
C GLN A 342 -1.88 -20.30 -7.39
N HIS A 343 -2.27 -19.84 -8.58
CA HIS A 343 -2.12 -20.61 -9.82
C HIS A 343 -0.65 -20.89 -10.15
N TYR A 344 0.23 -19.90 -9.98
CA TYR A 344 1.67 -20.08 -10.18
C TYR A 344 2.26 -21.08 -9.19
N ALA A 345 1.92 -20.98 -7.90
CA ALA A 345 2.37 -21.91 -6.88
C ALA A 345 1.92 -23.36 -7.19
N LYS A 346 0.66 -23.54 -7.62
CA LYS A 346 0.15 -24.84 -8.07
C LYS A 346 0.89 -25.36 -9.29
N ALA A 347 1.09 -24.54 -10.32
CA ALA A 347 1.80 -24.93 -11.53
C ALA A 347 3.27 -25.30 -11.25
N SER A 348 3.93 -24.60 -10.32
CA SER A 348 5.28 -24.94 -9.86
C SER A 348 5.29 -26.29 -9.16
N ALA A 349 4.34 -26.54 -8.24
CA ALA A 349 4.24 -27.82 -7.54
C ALA A 349 3.96 -28.98 -8.50
N ASP A 350 3.08 -28.77 -9.50
CA ASP A 350 2.80 -29.76 -10.55
C ASP A 350 4.05 -30.06 -11.40
N LEU A 351 4.84 -29.03 -11.74
CA LEU A 351 6.12 -29.19 -12.46
C LEU A 351 7.13 -30.00 -11.64
N ASP A 352 7.29 -29.68 -10.35
CA ASP A 352 8.18 -30.41 -9.44
C ASP A 352 7.76 -31.88 -9.31
N ALA A 353 6.45 -32.15 -9.21
CA ALA A 353 5.91 -33.52 -9.20
C ALA A 353 6.22 -34.27 -10.51
N HIS A 354 6.09 -33.60 -11.67
CA HIS A 354 6.46 -34.19 -12.96
C HIS A 354 7.97 -34.46 -13.09
N LEU A 355 8.82 -33.55 -12.60
CA LEU A 355 10.27 -33.75 -12.58
C LEU A 355 10.67 -34.91 -11.66
N ALA A 356 10.03 -35.02 -10.49
CA ALA A 356 10.24 -36.14 -9.57
C ALA A 356 9.81 -37.48 -10.21
N ALA A 357 8.64 -37.53 -10.86
CA ALA A 357 8.18 -38.71 -11.59
C ALA A 357 9.12 -39.09 -12.73
N ALA A 358 9.60 -38.12 -13.51
CA ALA A 358 10.59 -38.35 -14.56
C ALA A 358 11.93 -38.87 -13.99
N GLY A 359 12.36 -38.34 -12.82
CA GLY A 359 13.52 -38.83 -12.09
C GLY A 359 13.39 -40.29 -11.68
N GLN A 360 12.24 -40.67 -11.11
CA GLN A 360 11.93 -42.07 -10.76
C GLN A 360 11.89 -42.97 -12.00
N GLN A 361 11.32 -42.50 -13.11
CA GLN A 361 11.27 -43.27 -14.36
C GLN A 361 12.69 -43.53 -14.92
N ARG A 362 13.58 -42.54 -14.86
CA ARG A 362 14.99 -42.72 -15.26
C ARG A 362 15.70 -43.74 -14.39
N GLN A 363 15.51 -43.70 -13.08
CA GLN A 363 16.07 -44.68 -12.16
C GLN A 363 15.54 -46.09 -12.46
N ARG A 364 14.23 -46.23 -12.70
CA ARG A 364 13.62 -47.51 -13.09
C ARG A 364 14.18 -48.02 -14.42
N SER A 365 14.35 -47.16 -15.42
CA SER A 365 14.97 -47.53 -16.70
C SER A 365 16.41 -47.97 -16.55
N ALA A 366 17.19 -47.32 -15.67
CA ALA A 366 18.57 -47.72 -15.39
C ALA A 366 18.63 -49.09 -14.71
N ALA A 367 17.74 -49.35 -13.74
CA ALA A 367 17.64 -50.66 -13.08
C ALA A 367 17.25 -51.78 -14.05
N LEU A 368 16.30 -51.53 -14.96
CA LEU A 368 15.92 -52.49 -16.00
C LEU A 368 17.07 -52.78 -16.98
N GLN A 369 17.82 -51.75 -17.39
CA GLN A 369 18.99 -51.94 -18.26
C GLN A 369 20.09 -52.76 -17.56
N GLN A 370 20.24 -52.60 -16.25
CA GLN A 370 21.18 -53.39 -15.46
C GLN A 370 20.76 -54.86 -15.38
N ALA A 371 19.49 -55.12 -15.05
CA ALA A 371 18.94 -56.48 -15.04
C ALA A 371 19.05 -57.17 -16.42
N GLU A 372 18.82 -56.43 -17.51
CA GLU A 372 18.99 -56.97 -18.87
C GLU A 372 20.45 -57.37 -19.17
N ARG A 373 21.44 -56.60 -18.67
CA ARG A 373 22.86 -56.97 -18.82
C ARG A 373 23.21 -58.21 -18.02
N GLU A 374 22.67 -58.33 -16.80
CA GLU A 374 22.87 -59.49 -15.94
C GLU A 374 22.31 -60.76 -16.58
N LEU A 375 21.05 -60.71 -17.06
CA LEU A 375 20.44 -61.84 -17.79
C LEU A 375 21.21 -62.22 -19.05
N ARG A 376 21.69 -61.24 -19.83
CA ARG A 376 22.54 -61.53 -21.00
C ARG A 376 23.84 -62.24 -20.60
N SER A 377 24.50 -61.78 -19.55
CA SER A 377 25.74 -62.41 -19.07
C SER A 377 25.50 -63.84 -18.54
N ALA A 378 24.35 -64.09 -17.90
CA ALA A 378 23.95 -65.42 -17.45
C ALA A 378 23.68 -66.37 -18.63
N LEU A 379 22.99 -65.88 -19.68
CA LEU A 379 22.74 -66.64 -20.90
C LEU A 379 24.06 -67.00 -21.61
N GLU A 380 24.99 -66.05 -21.75
CA GLU A 380 26.31 -66.31 -22.34
C GLU A 380 27.10 -67.36 -21.55
N ALA A 381 27.06 -67.30 -20.21
CA ALA A 381 27.70 -68.29 -19.35
C ALA A 381 27.09 -69.69 -19.52
N GLN A 382 25.75 -69.79 -19.61
CA GLN A 382 25.07 -71.07 -19.80
C GLN A 382 25.34 -71.66 -21.20
N GLN A 383 25.38 -70.83 -22.25
CA GLN A 383 25.78 -71.26 -23.59
C GLN A 383 27.22 -71.79 -23.64
N ALA A 384 28.15 -71.14 -22.92
CA ALA A 384 29.53 -71.61 -22.81
C ALA A 384 29.61 -72.97 -22.10
N ALA A 385 28.84 -73.16 -21.02
CA ALA A 385 28.76 -74.43 -20.30
C ALA A 385 28.19 -75.56 -21.18
N ALA A 386 27.11 -75.31 -21.91
CA ALA A 386 26.54 -76.28 -22.85
C ALA A 386 27.53 -76.66 -23.97
N ALA A 387 28.27 -75.68 -24.51
CA ALA A 387 29.31 -75.93 -25.51
C ALA A 387 30.47 -76.77 -24.95
N GLU A 388 30.83 -76.59 -23.67
CA GLU A 388 31.84 -77.40 -23.01
C GLU A 388 31.37 -78.84 -22.76
N ALA A 389 30.14 -79.02 -22.27
CA ALA A 389 29.52 -80.34 -22.12
C ALA A 389 29.46 -81.09 -23.47
N GLY A 390 29.08 -80.40 -24.55
CA GLY A 390 29.08 -80.95 -25.91
C GLY A 390 30.47 -81.40 -26.38
N ARG A 391 31.52 -80.63 -26.08
CA ARG A 391 32.92 -81.02 -26.37
C ARG A 391 33.36 -82.23 -25.57
N GLN A 392 33.01 -82.31 -24.29
CA GLN A 392 33.31 -83.46 -23.43
C GLN A 392 32.62 -84.74 -23.94
N ALA A 393 31.34 -84.65 -24.30
CA ALA A 393 30.60 -85.77 -24.89
C ALA A 393 31.24 -86.28 -26.19
N ALA A 394 31.65 -85.37 -27.09
CA ALA A 394 32.34 -85.74 -28.33
C ALA A 394 33.71 -86.42 -28.08
N ALA A 395 34.46 -85.94 -27.09
CA ALA A 395 35.74 -86.54 -26.71
C ALA A 395 35.57 -87.96 -26.14
N LEU A 396 34.60 -88.17 -25.26
CA LEU A 396 34.27 -89.48 -24.70
C LEU A 396 33.75 -90.45 -25.76
N GLN A 397 32.96 -89.96 -26.72
CA GLN A 397 32.52 -90.75 -27.87
C GLN A 397 33.71 -91.20 -28.73
N GLY A 398 34.69 -90.33 -28.96
CA GLY A 398 35.95 -90.69 -29.63
C GLY A 398 36.75 -91.73 -28.84
N HIS A 399 36.78 -91.63 -27.51
CA HIS A 399 37.42 -92.63 -26.65
C HIS A 399 36.72 -93.99 -26.73
N CYS A 400 35.38 -94.02 -26.70
CA CYS A 400 34.59 -95.24 -26.89
C CYS A 400 34.91 -95.92 -28.22
N GLN A 401 34.97 -95.17 -29.32
CA GLN A 401 35.31 -95.72 -30.64
C GLN A 401 36.74 -96.31 -30.67
N ALA A 402 37.69 -95.67 -29.99
CA ALA A 402 39.06 -96.18 -29.88
C ALA A 402 39.12 -97.47 -29.05
N LEU A 403 38.41 -97.53 -27.93
CA LEU A 403 38.31 -98.73 -27.11
C LEU A 403 37.61 -99.87 -27.88
N GLU A 404 36.54 -99.58 -28.60
CA GLU A 404 35.82 -100.53 -29.47
C GLU A 404 36.72 -101.12 -30.55
N ALA A 405 37.50 -100.27 -31.23
CA ALA A 405 38.50 -100.71 -32.21
C ALA A 405 39.59 -101.59 -31.56
N ARG A 406 40.01 -101.27 -30.33
CA ARG A 406 40.98 -102.07 -29.58
C ARG A 406 40.41 -103.41 -29.14
N THR A 407 39.16 -103.48 -28.70
CA THR A 407 38.46 -104.75 -28.43
C THR A 407 38.36 -105.59 -29.70
N ALA A 408 37.95 -105.02 -30.84
CA ALA A 408 37.89 -105.75 -32.10
C ALA A 408 39.27 -106.30 -32.53
N GLN A 409 40.35 -105.53 -32.30
CA GLN A 409 41.71 -106.00 -32.51
C GLN A 409 42.06 -107.18 -31.60
N LEU A 410 41.77 -107.08 -30.29
CA LEU A 410 42.04 -108.15 -29.32
C LEU A 410 41.21 -109.41 -29.60
N GLU A 411 39.97 -109.27 -30.05
CA GLU A 411 39.13 -110.39 -30.50
C GLU A 411 39.77 -111.10 -31.70
N GLY A 412 40.29 -110.34 -32.66
CA GLY A 412 41.08 -110.89 -33.78
C GLY A 412 42.31 -111.65 -33.32
N GLU A 413 43.12 -111.04 -32.44
CA GLU A 413 44.31 -111.67 -31.85
C GLU A 413 43.96 -112.94 -31.05
N LEU A 414 42.83 -112.94 -30.34
CA LEU A 414 42.31 -114.09 -29.60
C LEU A 414 41.89 -115.22 -30.55
N VAL A 415 41.20 -114.91 -31.65
CA VAL A 415 40.82 -115.90 -32.67
C VAL A 415 42.07 -116.53 -33.29
N GLU A 416 43.08 -115.73 -33.62
CA GLU A 416 44.36 -116.24 -34.13
C GLU A 416 45.09 -117.09 -33.09
N ALA A 417 45.08 -116.69 -31.81
CA ALA A 417 45.66 -117.48 -30.73
C ALA A 417 44.91 -118.81 -30.53
N LYS A 418 43.57 -118.80 -30.59
CA LYS A 418 42.71 -120.01 -30.57
C LYS A 418 43.03 -120.93 -31.74
N GLN A 419 43.21 -120.40 -32.95
CA GLN A 419 43.62 -121.18 -34.12
C GLN A 419 45.03 -121.76 -33.97
N ARG A 420 45.99 -120.99 -33.43
CA ARG A 420 47.35 -121.46 -33.13
C ARG A 420 47.35 -122.58 -32.08
N ALA A 421 46.58 -122.41 -31.00
CA ALA A 421 46.40 -123.41 -29.95
C ALA A 421 45.74 -124.68 -30.50
N ALA A 422 44.65 -124.56 -31.25
CA ALA A 422 43.99 -125.70 -31.90
C ALA A 422 44.94 -126.43 -32.86
N ALA A 423 45.72 -125.72 -33.68
CA ALA A 423 46.72 -126.33 -34.56
C ALA A 423 47.85 -127.03 -33.80
N ALA A 424 48.28 -126.48 -32.65
CA ALA A 424 49.28 -127.11 -31.77
C ALA A 424 48.71 -128.36 -31.07
N GLU A 425 47.46 -128.32 -30.61
CA GLU A 425 46.75 -129.47 -30.05
C GLU A 425 46.54 -130.56 -31.10
N ASP A 426 46.19 -130.21 -32.34
CA ASP A 426 46.08 -131.14 -33.47
C ASP A 426 47.43 -131.83 -33.79
N ARG A 427 48.53 -131.07 -33.72
CA ARG A 427 49.90 -131.60 -33.87
C ARG A 427 50.27 -132.52 -32.71
N LEU A 428 49.89 -132.17 -31.48
CA LEU A 428 50.08 -133.00 -30.30
C LEU A 428 49.29 -134.32 -30.42
N ALA A 429 48.03 -134.25 -30.86
CA ALA A 429 47.18 -135.42 -31.08
C ALA A 429 47.71 -136.33 -32.19
N LYS A 430 48.21 -135.77 -33.30
CA LYS A 430 48.84 -136.51 -34.41
C LYS A 430 50.20 -137.12 -34.04
N ALA A 431 50.91 -136.57 -33.05
CA ALA A 431 52.21 -137.08 -32.60
C ALA A 431 52.11 -138.39 -31.80
N GLY A 432 50.92 -138.76 -31.29
CA GLY A 432 50.53 -140.14 -30.93
C GLY A 432 51.43 -140.92 -29.96
N ARG A 433 52.43 -140.30 -29.30
CA ARG A 433 53.36 -140.95 -28.37
C ARG A 433 53.35 -140.24 -27.01
N PRO A 434 53.22 -140.99 -25.90
CA PRO A 434 53.05 -140.42 -24.55
C PRO A 434 54.36 -139.90 -23.93
N GLY A 435 55.13 -139.05 -24.62
CA GLY A 435 56.43 -138.61 -24.11
C GLY A 435 57.08 -137.37 -24.73
N ALA A 436 56.30 -136.43 -25.29
CA ALA A 436 56.85 -135.16 -25.83
C ALA A 436 56.54 -133.98 -24.88
N PRO A 437 57.33 -133.76 -23.80
CA PRO A 437 57.08 -132.70 -22.81
C PRO A 437 57.13 -131.29 -23.41
N SER A 438 57.99 -131.06 -24.42
CA SER A 438 58.14 -129.76 -25.06
C SER A 438 56.88 -129.27 -25.80
N LEU A 439 56.01 -130.17 -26.27
CA LEU A 439 54.76 -129.77 -26.92
C LEU A 439 53.63 -129.51 -25.91
N GLN A 440 53.65 -130.20 -24.76
CA GLN A 440 52.72 -129.93 -23.66
C GLN A 440 52.96 -128.55 -23.04
N ASP A 441 54.23 -128.16 -22.87
CA ASP A 441 54.58 -126.84 -22.36
C ASP A 441 54.15 -125.71 -23.31
N VAL A 442 54.27 -125.93 -24.63
CA VAL A 442 53.78 -124.97 -25.65
C VAL A 442 52.26 -124.86 -25.62
N VAL A 443 51.53 -125.97 -25.49
CA VAL A 443 50.06 -125.94 -25.36
C VAL A 443 49.64 -125.28 -24.03
N GLY A 444 50.36 -125.52 -22.95
CA GLY A 444 50.14 -124.88 -21.64
C GLY A 444 50.37 -123.37 -21.69
N GLY A 445 51.47 -122.92 -22.29
CA GLY A 445 51.76 -121.50 -22.50
C GLY A 445 50.71 -120.82 -23.37
N LEU A 446 50.29 -121.46 -24.48
CA LEU A 446 49.23 -120.93 -25.33
C LEU A 446 47.88 -120.84 -24.61
N ARG A 447 47.56 -121.77 -23.70
CA ARG A 447 46.33 -121.71 -22.87
C ARG A 447 46.38 -120.58 -21.86
N GLN A 448 47.54 -120.34 -21.24
CA GLN A 448 47.73 -119.24 -20.32
C GLN A 448 47.63 -117.89 -21.06
N GLU A 449 48.29 -117.74 -22.20
CA GLU A 449 48.12 -116.56 -23.07
C GLU A 449 46.66 -116.35 -23.45
N LEU A 450 45.92 -117.43 -23.77
CA LEU A 450 44.49 -117.35 -24.09
C LEU A 450 43.66 -116.83 -22.90
N GLN A 451 43.92 -117.33 -21.70
CA GLN A 451 43.25 -116.89 -20.47
C GLN A 451 43.56 -115.43 -20.14
N GLU A 452 44.82 -115.01 -20.31
CA GLU A 452 45.23 -113.61 -20.12
C GLU A 452 44.55 -112.69 -21.13
N ARG A 453 44.40 -113.12 -22.39
CA ARG A 453 43.70 -112.35 -23.43
C ARG A 453 42.19 -112.32 -23.24
N ASP A 454 41.56 -113.41 -22.78
CA ASP A 454 40.14 -113.43 -22.42
C ASP A 454 39.86 -112.49 -21.23
N LEU A 455 40.75 -112.45 -20.23
CA LEU A 455 40.64 -111.52 -19.09
C LEU A 455 40.79 -110.05 -19.54
N GLN A 456 41.78 -109.77 -20.39
CA GLN A 456 41.95 -108.43 -20.98
C GLN A 456 40.74 -108.01 -21.80
N LEU A 457 40.15 -108.91 -22.58
CA LEU A 457 38.92 -108.64 -23.34
C LEU A 457 37.74 -108.33 -22.44
N MET A 458 37.59 -109.05 -21.33
CA MET A 458 36.53 -108.82 -20.35
C MET A 458 36.68 -107.43 -19.70
N GLN A 459 37.88 -107.07 -19.26
CA GLN A 459 38.17 -105.75 -18.69
C GLN A 459 37.89 -104.63 -19.70
N MET A 460 38.33 -104.78 -20.95
CA MET A 460 38.06 -103.80 -22.00
C MET A 460 36.56 -103.67 -22.32
N HIS A 461 35.80 -104.77 -22.29
CA HIS A 461 34.34 -104.72 -22.47
C HIS A 461 33.63 -104.00 -21.31
N GLU A 462 34.09 -104.19 -20.07
CA GLU A 462 33.59 -103.44 -18.92
C GLU A 462 33.90 -101.95 -19.05
N ASP A 463 35.12 -101.59 -19.46
CA ASP A 463 35.52 -100.20 -19.67
C ASP A 463 34.72 -99.55 -20.81
N VAL A 464 34.54 -100.22 -21.94
CA VAL A 464 33.66 -99.77 -23.03
C VAL A 464 32.22 -99.57 -22.54
N SER A 465 31.71 -100.47 -21.70
CA SER A 465 30.35 -100.37 -21.18
C SER A 465 30.18 -99.18 -20.23
N ARG A 466 31.16 -98.93 -19.36
CA ARG A 466 31.18 -97.76 -18.45
C ARG A 466 31.28 -96.45 -19.24
N GLU A 467 32.15 -96.39 -20.24
CA GLU A 467 32.30 -95.19 -21.06
C GLU A 467 31.05 -94.92 -21.92
N ARG A 468 30.40 -95.97 -22.46
CA ARG A 468 29.10 -95.83 -23.14
C ARG A 468 28.01 -95.29 -22.22
N GLN A 469 27.96 -95.74 -20.96
CA GLN A 469 27.01 -95.20 -19.98
C GLN A 469 27.27 -93.71 -19.70
N LYS A 470 28.54 -93.31 -19.50
CA LYS A 470 28.90 -91.89 -19.32
C LYS A 470 28.52 -91.05 -20.54
N VAL A 471 28.76 -91.54 -21.75
CA VAL A 471 28.36 -90.85 -23.00
C VAL A 471 26.83 -90.69 -23.06
N GLN A 472 26.06 -91.71 -22.69
CA GLN A 472 24.59 -91.62 -22.67
C GLN A 472 24.08 -90.61 -21.63
N GLU A 473 24.67 -90.59 -20.43
CA GLU A 473 24.31 -89.62 -19.39
C GLU A 473 24.64 -88.19 -19.81
N LEU A 474 25.81 -87.95 -20.41
CA LEU A 474 26.18 -86.63 -20.93
C LEU A 474 25.32 -86.21 -22.12
N GLN A 475 24.98 -87.14 -23.02
CA GLN A 475 24.04 -86.85 -24.12
C GLN A 475 22.66 -86.44 -23.59
N LYS A 476 22.18 -87.12 -22.53
CA LYS A 476 20.93 -86.74 -21.87
C LYS A 476 21.02 -85.35 -21.26
N GLN A 477 22.10 -85.05 -20.52
CA GLN A 477 22.33 -83.72 -19.94
C GLN A 477 22.39 -82.63 -21.01
N VAL A 478 23.06 -82.86 -22.14
CA VAL A 478 23.11 -81.91 -23.26
C VAL A 478 21.73 -81.70 -23.87
N LEU A 479 20.90 -82.75 -23.97
CA LEU A 479 19.54 -82.64 -24.51
C LEU A 479 18.63 -81.85 -23.56
N ASP A 480 18.71 -82.11 -22.26
CA ASP A 480 17.95 -81.39 -21.23
C ASP A 480 18.35 -79.90 -21.23
N GLN A 481 19.66 -79.60 -21.27
CA GLN A 481 20.17 -78.22 -21.39
C GLN A 481 19.75 -77.53 -22.70
N ALA A 482 19.68 -78.27 -23.81
CA ALA A 482 19.23 -77.72 -25.09
C ALA A 482 17.73 -77.35 -25.06
N MET A 483 16.91 -78.16 -24.39
CA MET A 483 15.49 -77.84 -24.21
C MET A 483 15.28 -76.60 -23.31
N GLU A 484 16.04 -76.49 -22.22
CA GLU A 484 16.01 -75.30 -21.34
C GLU A 484 16.44 -74.04 -22.12
N LEU A 485 17.48 -74.13 -22.96
CA LEU A 485 17.92 -73.01 -23.80
C LEU A 485 16.84 -72.62 -24.84
N ASP A 486 16.15 -73.59 -25.44
CA ASP A 486 15.05 -73.33 -26.37
C ASP A 486 13.85 -72.65 -25.68
N GLU A 487 13.54 -73.07 -24.45
CA GLU A 487 12.48 -72.46 -23.64
C GLU A 487 12.84 -71.01 -23.26
N MET A 488 14.06 -70.77 -22.78
CA MET A 488 14.54 -69.40 -22.52
C MET A 488 14.61 -68.53 -23.78
N GLN A 489 14.94 -69.11 -24.94
CA GLN A 489 14.90 -68.38 -26.21
C GLN A 489 13.48 -67.98 -26.60
N ARG A 490 12.47 -68.83 -26.36
CA ARG A 490 11.06 -68.48 -26.56
C ARG A 490 10.65 -67.35 -25.62
N ASP A 491 10.98 -67.45 -24.34
CA ASP A 491 10.68 -66.39 -23.36
C ASP A 491 11.36 -65.07 -23.72
N SER A 492 12.61 -65.12 -24.22
CA SER A 492 13.31 -63.93 -24.73
C SER A 492 12.63 -63.32 -25.97
N SER A 493 12.02 -64.16 -26.82
CA SER A 493 11.30 -63.73 -28.02
C SER A 493 9.96 -63.09 -27.66
N ASP A 494 9.24 -63.65 -26.70
CA ASP A 494 7.97 -63.13 -26.21
C ASP A 494 8.15 -61.80 -25.46
N THR A 495 9.19 -61.71 -24.63
CA THR A 495 9.55 -60.44 -23.97
C THR A 495 9.99 -59.37 -24.98
N PHE A 496 10.67 -59.75 -26.07
CA PHE A 496 10.99 -58.82 -27.16
C PHE A 496 9.74 -58.35 -27.89
N ALA A 497 8.80 -59.26 -28.22
CA ALA A 497 7.54 -58.92 -28.87
C ALA A 497 6.70 -57.95 -28.01
N LEU A 498 6.62 -58.19 -26.69
CA LEU A 498 5.95 -57.28 -25.76
C LEU A 498 6.62 -55.91 -25.67
N ARG A 499 7.96 -55.84 -25.63
CA ARG A 499 8.67 -54.55 -25.68
C ARG A 499 8.36 -53.78 -26.96
N GLN A 500 8.28 -54.48 -28.10
CA GLN A 500 7.95 -53.86 -29.38
C GLN A 500 6.50 -53.33 -29.38
N GLN A 501 5.55 -54.10 -28.84
CA GLN A 501 4.15 -53.67 -28.70
C GLN A 501 4.00 -52.46 -27.76
N VAL A 502 4.67 -52.47 -26.60
CA VAL A 502 4.66 -51.34 -25.67
C VAL A 502 5.27 -50.08 -26.31
N SER A 503 6.37 -50.22 -27.06
CA SER A 503 6.99 -49.12 -27.79
C SER A 503 6.05 -48.54 -28.86
N ALA A 504 5.37 -49.40 -29.63
CA ALA A 504 4.39 -48.98 -30.63
C ALA A 504 3.20 -48.24 -29.99
N ALA A 505 2.67 -48.76 -28.87
CA ALA A 505 1.57 -48.14 -28.12
C ALA A 505 1.98 -46.76 -27.57
N GLN A 506 3.19 -46.62 -27.03
CA GLN A 506 3.72 -45.33 -26.54
C GLN A 506 3.89 -44.30 -27.67
N GLN A 507 4.32 -44.73 -28.86
CA GLN A 507 4.41 -43.85 -30.03
C GLN A 507 3.02 -43.39 -30.49
N ALA A 508 2.03 -44.28 -30.50
CA ALA A 508 0.65 -43.95 -30.80
C ALA A 508 0.06 -42.94 -29.80
N GLU A 509 0.30 -43.13 -28.50
CA GLU A 509 -0.12 -42.17 -27.46
C GLU A 509 0.54 -40.80 -27.66
N ALA A 510 1.85 -40.77 -27.94
CA ALA A 510 2.57 -39.52 -28.19
C ALA A 510 2.04 -38.78 -29.42
N HIS A 511 1.62 -39.50 -30.47
CA HIS A 511 0.96 -38.93 -31.64
C HIS A 511 -0.40 -38.33 -31.28
N LEU A 512 -1.26 -39.10 -30.59
CA LEU A 512 -2.58 -38.64 -30.16
C LEU A 512 -2.50 -37.42 -29.23
N ARG A 513 -1.52 -37.36 -28.31
CA ARG A 513 -1.28 -36.18 -27.47
C ARG A 513 -0.95 -34.94 -28.29
N LYS A 514 -0.14 -35.08 -29.35
CA LYS A 514 0.17 -33.96 -30.27
C LYS A 514 -1.08 -33.51 -31.03
N GLU A 515 -1.89 -34.44 -31.53
CA GLU A 515 -3.16 -34.13 -32.21
C GLU A 515 -4.15 -33.41 -31.29
N VAL A 516 -4.35 -33.89 -30.06
CA VAL A 516 -5.19 -33.22 -29.05
C VAL A 516 -4.66 -31.81 -28.77
N GLY A 517 -3.34 -31.64 -28.65
CA GLY A 517 -2.71 -30.33 -28.48
C GLY A 517 -2.98 -29.38 -29.65
N GLN A 518 -2.85 -29.86 -30.89
CA GLN A 518 -3.14 -29.08 -32.10
C GLN A 518 -4.64 -28.73 -32.21
N LEU A 519 -5.53 -29.68 -31.94
CA LEU A 519 -6.98 -29.44 -31.96
C LEU A 519 -7.40 -28.41 -30.90
N ARG A 520 -6.82 -28.44 -29.69
CA ARG A 520 -7.04 -27.41 -28.66
C ARG A 520 -6.56 -26.04 -29.10
N GLN A 521 -5.39 -25.95 -29.74
CA GLN A 521 -4.90 -24.67 -30.28
C GLN A 521 -5.80 -24.14 -31.40
N GLN A 522 -6.25 -25.00 -32.31
CA GLN A 522 -7.18 -24.64 -33.38
C GLN A 522 -8.54 -24.18 -32.83
N LEU A 523 -9.07 -24.88 -31.82
CA LEU A 523 -10.31 -24.50 -31.15
C LEU A 523 -10.17 -23.15 -30.42
N GLY A 524 -9.04 -22.92 -29.73
CA GLY A 524 -8.75 -21.65 -29.07
C GLY A 524 -8.65 -20.48 -30.05
N ALA A 525 -7.96 -20.68 -31.18
CA ALA A 525 -7.86 -19.68 -32.25
C ALA A 525 -9.23 -19.41 -32.91
N ALA A 526 -10.02 -20.46 -33.16
CA ALA A 526 -11.35 -20.33 -33.73
C ALA A 526 -12.33 -19.62 -32.77
N SER A 527 -12.24 -19.90 -31.47
CA SER A 527 -13.02 -19.23 -30.43
C SER A 527 -12.63 -17.75 -30.30
N ALA A 528 -11.34 -17.44 -30.30
CA ALA A 528 -10.86 -16.05 -30.27
C ALA A 528 -11.31 -15.25 -31.51
N ALA A 529 -11.30 -15.88 -32.68
CA ALA A 529 -11.80 -15.28 -33.92
C ALA A 529 -13.33 -15.14 -33.96
N ALA A 530 -14.06 -15.90 -33.13
CA ALA A 530 -15.50 -15.79 -32.95
C ALA A 530 -15.89 -14.71 -31.92
N SER A 531 -15.07 -14.50 -30.88
CA SER A 531 -15.30 -13.49 -29.83
C SER A 531 -14.72 -12.11 -30.14
N GLY A 532 -13.80 -11.98 -31.11
CA GLY A 532 -13.14 -10.73 -31.48
C GLY A 532 -13.93 -9.75 -32.36
N GLY A 533 -15.25 -9.85 -32.41
CA GLY A 533 -16.11 -8.89 -33.11
C GLY A 533 -17.03 -8.19 -32.12
N SER A 534 -16.95 -6.85 -32.03
CA SER A 534 -17.75 -5.96 -31.19
C SER A 534 -17.14 -5.55 -29.84
N VAL A 535 -15.97 -4.89 -29.89
CA VAL A 535 -15.67 -3.82 -28.94
C VAL A 535 -15.49 -2.54 -29.77
N ASP A 536 -16.62 -1.99 -30.23
CA ASP A 536 -16.72 -0.58 -30.58
C ASP A 536 -16.66 0.20 -29.27
N GLY A 537 -15.42 0.49 -28.83
CA GLY A 537 -15.13 1.48 -27.82
C GLY A 537 -15.22 2.86 -28.45
N ASP A 538 -16.43 3.42 -28.39
CA ASP A 538 -16.75 4.82 -28.58
C ASP A 538 -15.82 5.71 -27.72
N GLY A 539 -15.14 6.67 -28.35
CA GLY A 539 -14.08 7.42 -27.71
C GLY A 539 -13.36 8.45 -28.58
N GLY A 540 -14.12 9.42 -29.12
CA GLY A 540 -13.69 10.82 -29.17
C GLY A 540 -12.62 11.29 -30.16
N ASP A 541 -13.11 11.88 -31.25
CA ASP A 541 -12.74 13.21 -31.77
C ASP A 541 -11.28 13.52 -32.22
N PHE A 542 -11.06 13.51 -33.55
CA PHE A 542 -10.40 14.61 -34.28
C PHE A 542 -10.72 14.51 -35.79
N SER A 543 -11.29 15.59 -36.33
CA SER A 543 -11.79 15.74 -37.72
C SER A 543 -10.67 15.97 -38.78
N PRO A 544 -10.96 16.38 -40.04
CA PRO A 544 -11.42 15.55 -41.16
C PRO A 544 -10.60 15.75 -42.46
N ARG A 545 -10.66 14.80 -43.41
CA ARG A 545 -10.77 15.00 -44.89
C ARG A 545 -10.23 13.80 -45.65
N GLY A 546 -11.06 13.26 -46.56
CA GLY A 546 -10.57 12.32 -47.57
C GLY A 546 -11.66 11.45 -48.19
N SER A 547 -12.50 12.07 -49.01
CA SER A 547 -13.27 11.49 -50.12
C SER A 547 -12.82 10.10 -50.61
N VAL A 548 -13.74 9.14 -50.77
CA VAL A 548 -14.12 8.49 -52.05
C VAL A 548 -15.04 7.25 -51.83
N ARG A 549 -16.26 7.35 -52.40
CA ARG A 549 -17.14 6.35 -53.03
C ARG A 549 -17.36 4.94 -52.42
N SER A 550 -18.59 4.74 -51.94
CA SER A 550 -19.61 3.78 -52.44
C SER A 550 -19.13 2.60 -53.32
N ILE A 551 -19.31 1.37 -52.84
CA ILE A 551 -20.11 0.30 -53.48
C ILE A 551 -20.69 -0.60 -52.35
N GLY A 552 -22.01 -0.82 -52.40
CA GLY A 552 -22.71 -1.71 -51.47
C GLY A 552 -22.41 -3.19 -51.69
N SER A 553 -22.49 -3.96 -50.61
CA SER A 553 -22.75 -5.39 -50.68
C SER A 553 -23.47 -5.84 -49.42
N ALA A 554 -24.68 -6.34 -49.62
CA ALA A 554 -25.55 -6.91 -48.61
C ALA A 554 -24.81 -8.04 -47.87
N ALA A 555 -24.52 -7.81 -46.59
CA ALA A 555 -23.94 -8.80 -45.71
C ALA A 555 -24.96 -9.92 -45.47
N SER A 556 -24.67 -11.09 -46.03
CA SER A 556 -25.43 -12.31 -45.82
C SER A 556 -25.30 -12.77 -44.35
N PRO A 557 -26.41 -13.07 -43.64
CA PRO A 557 -26.39 -13.62 -42.28
C PRO A 557 -25.88 -15.08 -42.20
N SER A 558 -25.43 -15.66 -43.32
CA SER A 558 -24.96 -17.04 -43.42
C SER A 558 -23.54 -17.30 -42.93
N ARG A 559 -22.70 -16.26 -42.69
CA ARG A 559 -21.31 -16.46 -42.23
C ARG A 559 -21.17 -16.78 -40.74
N SER A 560 -22.11 -16.37 -39.89
CA SER A 560 -22.07 -16.69 -38.44
C SER A 560 -22.44 -18.16 -38.18
N VAL A 561 -23.43 -18.70 -38.91
CA VAL A 561 -23.85 -20.10 -38.80
C VAL A 561 -22.73 -21.05 -39.26
N SER A 562 -22.01 -20.71 -40.34
CA SER A 562 -20.86 -21.51 -40.80
C SER A 562 -19.68 -21.51 -39.83
N ARG A 563 -19.45 -20.41 -39.08
CA ARG A 563 -18.38 -20.36 -38.06
C ARG A 563 -18.70 -21.21 -36.83
N MET A 564 -19.95 -21.16 -36.35
CA MET A 564 -20.38 -22.03 -35.24
C MET A 564 -20.34 -23.51 -35.63
N GLY A 565 -20.71 -23.85 -36.87
CA GLY A 565 -20.58 -25.22 -37.39
C GLY A 565 -19.12 -25.71 -37.45
N ALA A 566 -18.17 -24.85 -37.79
CA ALA A 566 -16.74 -25.19 -37.80
C ALA A 566 -16.19 -25.42 -36.38
N VAL A 567 -16.60 -24.61 -35.40
CA VAL A 567 -16.22 -24.81 -33.98
C VAL A 567 -16.82 -26.11 -33.44
N ALA A 568 -18.08 -26.42 -33.76
CA ALA A 568 -18.72 -27.68 -33.36
C ALA A 568 -18.03 -28.91 -34.00
N ALA A 569 -17.61 -28.83 -35.26
CA ALA A 569 -16.86 -29.90 -35.91
C ALA A 569 -15.46 -30.10 -35.30
N LEU A 570 -14.76 -29.02 -34.93
CA LEU A 570 -13.49 -29.09 -34.21
C LEU A 570 -13.65 -29.67 -32.80
N GLN A 571 -14.73 -29.31 -32.11
CA GLN A 571 -15.06 -29.87 -30.80
C GLN A 571 -15.31 -31.38 -30.90
N ALA A 572 -16.11 -31.82 -31.89
CA ALA A 572 -16.38 -33.25 -32.09
C ALA A 572 -15.11 -34.05 -32.41
N ARG A 573 -14.17 -33.48 -33.18
CA ARG A 573 -12.86 -34.08 -33.47
C ARG A 573 -11.98 -34.12 -32.22
N LEU A 574 -12.01 -33.08 -31.39
CA LEU A 574 -11.29 -33.06 -30.12
C LEU A 574 -11.83 -34.12 -29.15
N ASP A 575 -13.15 -34.28 -29.06
CA ASP A 575 -13.78 -35.30 -28.21
C ASP A 575 -13.53 -36.72 -28.73
N ALA A 576 -13.42 -36.92 -30.04
CA ALA A 576 -12.97 -38.18 -30.63
C ALA A 576 -11.50 -38.47 -30.29
N ALA A 577 -10.60 -37.52 -30.52
CA ALA A 577 -9.17 -37.67 -30.21
C ALA A 577 -8.91 -37.89 -28.70
N CYS A 578 -9.69 -37.26 -27.82
CA CYS A 578 -9.63 -37.51 -26.37
C CYS A 578 -10.07 -38.93 -25.99
N ARG A 579 -11.08 -39.50 -26.68
CA ARG A 579 -11.50 -40.90 -26.49
C ARG A 579 -10.44 -41.87 -26.98
N ASP A 580 -9.87 -41.61 -28.16
CA ASP A 580 -8.79 -42.43 -28.72
C ASP A 580 -7.54 -42.39 -27.82
N LEU A 581 -7.21 -41.21 -27.28
CA LEU A 581 -6.13 -41.06 -26.30
C LEU A 581 -6.41 -41.86 -25.01
N SER A 582 -7.65 -41.83 -24.51
CA SER A 582 -8.03 -42.59 -23.32
C SER A 582 -7.95 -44.10 -23.57
N ALA A 583 -8.41 -44.56 -24.74
CA ALA A 583 -8.30 -45.97 -25.16
C ALA A 583 -6.84 -46.43 -25.29
N ALA A 584 -5.97 -45.60 -25.89
CA ALA A 584 -4.53 -45.89 -25.97
C ALA A 584 -3.87 -45.95 -24.58
N GLN A 585 -4.29 -45.10 -23.64
CA GLN A 585 -3.81 -45.14 -22.26
C GLN A 585 -4.25 -46.41 -21.52
N GLU A 586 -5.48 -46.85 -21.72
CA GLU A 586 -5.97 -48.13 -21.18
C GLU A 586 -5.21 -49.32 -21.77
N GLU A 587 -4.88 -49.30 -23.06
CA GLU A 587 -4.08 -50.34 -23.71
C GLU A 587 -2.65 -50.39 -23.17
N ILE A 588 -2.01 -49.22 -22.98
CA ILE A 588 -0.69 -49.14 -22.31
C ILE A 588 -0.77 -49.68 -20.88
N ALA A 589 -1.84 -49.39 -20.14
CA ALA A 589 -2.03 -49.89 -18.78
C ALA A 589 -2.19 -51.41 -18.75
N ARG A 590 -2.95 -51.99 -19.69
CA ARG A 590 -3.09 -53.45 -19.84
C ARG A 590 -1.76 -54.11 -20.20
N LEU A 591 -1.07 -53.61 -21.22
CA LEU A 591 0.24 -54.14 -21.63
C LEU A 591 1.29 -53.99 -20.53
N SER A 592 1.22 -52.94 -19.72
CA SER A 592 2.11 -52.76 -18.56
C SER A 592 1.80 -53.78 -17.46
N ALA A 593 0.52 -54.07 -17.21
CA ALA A 593 0.11 -55.10 -16.26
C ALA A 593 0.51 -56.51 -16.72
N ASP A 594 0.39 -56.81 -18.02
CA ASP A 594 0.83 -58.09 -18.57
C ASP A 594 2.36 -58.24 -18.50
N ARG A 595 3.11 -57.17 -18.78
CA ARG A 595 4.56 -57.13 -18.57
C ARG A 595 4.93 -57.37 -17.10
N ASP A 596 4.22 -56.74 -16.17
CA ASP A 596 4.52 -56.88 -14.74
C ASP A 596 4.18 -58.30 -14.25
N ARG A 597 3.09 -58.93 -14.74
CA ARG A 597 2.80 -60.34 -14.47
C ARG A 597 3.88 -61.28 -14.97
N LEU A 598 4.33 -61.11 -16.21
CA LEU A 598 5.41 -61.94 -16.77
C LEU A 598 6.71 -61.75 -15.99
N ARG A 599 6.94 -60.55 -15.45
CA ARG A 599 8.08 -60.29 -14.58
C ARG A 599 7.96 -61.01 -13.25
N ASP A 600 6.79 -60.98 -12.61
CA ASP A 600 6.54 -61.71 -11.37
C ASP A 600 6.70 -63.23 -11.58
N GLU A 601 6.25 -63.75 -12.74
CA GLU A 601 6.46 -65.14 -13.13
C GLU A 601 7.95 -65.47 -13.32
N LEU A 602 8.72 -64.56 -13.91
CA LEU A 602 10.17 -64.72 -14.08
C LEU A 602 10.91 -64.70 -12.73
N ASP A 603 10.58 -63.77 -11.84
CA ASP A 603 11.14 -63.69 -10.48
C ASP A 603 10.79 -64.96 -9.66
N ALA A 604 9.57 -65.50 -9.85
CA ALA A 604 9.16 -66.77 -9.25
C ALA A 604 9.98 -67.96 -9.79
N ARG A 605 10.30 -67.97 -11.09
CA ARG A 605 11.17 -69.00 -11.69
C ARG A 605 12.62 -68.86 -11.24
N ASP A 606 13.15 -67.65 -11.09
CA ASP A 606 14.49 -67.41 -10.56
C ASP A 606 14.63 -67.89 -9.11
N THR A 607 13.62 -67.65 -8.28
CA THR A 607 13.61 -68.16 -6.90
C THR A 607 13.50 -69.68 -6.85
N GLU A 608 12.74 -70.31 -7.75
CA GLU A 608 12.69 -71.77 -7.89
C GLU A 608 14.04 -72.34 -8.37
N ALA A 609 14.70 -71.70 -9.34
CA ALA A 609 16.03 -72.07 -9.80
C ALA A 609 17.08 -71.99 -8.67
N MET A 610 17.09 -70.91 -7.89
CA MET A 610 17.96 -70.80 -6.71
C MET A 610 17.68 -71.89 -5.67
N ARG A 611 16.41 -72.24 -5.46
CA ARG A 611 16.00 -73.33 -4.56
C ARG A 611 16.56 -74.67 -5.02
N LEU A 612 16.38 -75.00 -6.32
CA LEU A 612 16.90 -76.23 -6.93
C LEU A 612 18.43 -76.28 -6.91
N GLN A 613 19.10 -75.14 -7.14
CA GLN A 613 20.56 -75.05 -7.03
C GLN A 613 21.05 -75.29 -5.59
N GLY A 614 20.31 -74.81 -4.59
CA GLY A 614 20.54 -75.13 -3.18
C GLY A 614 20.36 -76.62 -2.86
N GLU A 615 19.32 -77.26 -3.39
CA GLU A 615 19.08 -78.70 -3.25
C GLU A 615 20.20 -79.53 -3.92
N LEU A 616 20.62 -79.14 -5.13
CA LEU A 616 21.74 -79.78 -5.84
C LEU A 616 23.05 -79.67 -5.08
N SER A 617 23.37 -78.51 -4.52
CA SER A 617 24.61 -78.33 -3.74
C SER A 617 24.58 -79.09 -2.42
N MET A 618 23.41 -79.25 -1.79
CA MET A 618 23.24 -80.16 -0.65
C MET A 618 23.46 -81.63 -1.04
N LEU A 619 22.88 -82.08 -2.16
CA LEU A 619 23.07 -83.45 -2.66
C LEU A 619 24.53 -83.73 -3.05
N GLN A 620 25.20 -82.78 -3.72
CA GLN A 620 26.63 -82.90 -4.03
C GLN A 620 27.48 -83.01 -2.77
N ARG A 621 27.12 -82.29 -1.70
CA ARG A 621 27.80 -82.37 -0.41
C ARG A 621 27.56 -83.71 0.28
N GLN A 622 26.33 -84.22 0.25
CA GLN A 622 26.00 -85.56 0.74
C GLN A 622 26.75 -86.65 -0.03
N MET A 623 26.81 -86.56 -1.36
CA MET A 623 27.59 -87.47 -2.21
C MET A 623 29.09 -87.40 -1.90
N ALA A 624 29.64 -86.21 -1.67
CA ALA A 624 31.03 -86.03 -1.29
C ALA A 624 31.31 -86.61 0.10
N ASP A 625 30.40 -86.43 1.06
CA ASP A 625 30.50 -87.03 2.38
C ASP A 625 30.40 -88.56 2.30
N GLU A 626 29.47 -89.12 1.52
CA GLU A 626 29.35 -90.57 1.25
C GLU A 626 30.60 -91.15 0.59
N GLN A 627 31.19 -90.46 -0.38
CA GLN A 627 32.47 -90.85 -0.98
C GLN A 627 33.63 -90.77 0.01
N ASN A 628 33.57 -89.89 1.01
CA ASN A 628 34.59 -89.78 2.06
C ASN A 628 34.58 -91.00 3.01
N TRP A 629 33.43 -91.67 3.20
CA TRP A 629 33.36 -92.94 3.94
C TRP A 629 33.91 -94.14 3.16
N LEU A 630 34.05 -94.02 1.84
CA LEU A 630 34.65 -95.02 0.95
C LEU A 630 36.16 -94.80 0.73
N SER A 631 36.75 -93.73 1.28
CA SER A 631 38.20 -93.60 1.35
C SER A 631 38.78 -94.73 2.20
N PRO A 632 39.75 -95.51 1.70
CA PRO A 632 40.37 -96.58 2.46
C PRO A 632 40.97 -95.99 3.74
N LEU A 633 40.70 -96.63 4.88
CA LEU A 633 41.33 -96.26 6.16
C LEU A 633 42.83 -96.05 5.94
N PRO A 634 43.43 -94.97 6.48
CA PRO A 634 44.86 -94.76 6.39
C PRO A 634 45.56 -96.00 6.95
N ASP A 635 46.37 -96.62 6.10
CA ASP A 635 47.09 -97.85 6.40
C ASP A 635 47.95 -97.62 7.66
N PRO A 636 47.73 -98.35 8.77
CA PRO A 636 48.44 -98.10 10.03
C PRO A 636 49.93 -98.51 10.02
N TYR A 637 50.50 -98.78 8.85
CA TYR A 637 51.88 -99.23 8.67
C TYR A 637 52.69 -98.41 7.64
N GLY A 638 52.43 -97.10 7.58
CA GLY A 638 53.31 -96.11 6.96
C GLY A 638 54.31 -95.51 7.95
#